data_AF-A0AAV4GBA2-F1
#
_entry.id   AF-A0AAV4GBA2-F1
#
_cell.length_a   1.000
_cell.length_b   1.000
_cell.length_c   1.000
_cell.angle_alpha   90.00
_cell.angle_beta   90.00
_cell.angle_gamma   90.00
#
_symmetry.space_group_name_H-M   'P 1'
#
loop_
_entity.id
_entity.type
_entity.pdbx_description
1 polymer ?
#
loop_
_entity_poly.entity_id
_entity_poly.type
_entity_poly.pdbx_seq_one_letter_code
_entity_poly.pdbx_strand_id
1 'polypeptide(L)'
;MYKRMYGLPKYHGKVFSVHSKPPTRSAESRLEKATLKKKEGRAPGGPISYCSRPRRWPKPADRDSSVWESLLGADSLDKLKELRAERERAEPPSLDEASLAPVKKECLLVEDIDLHVKENAETHHTDLFECTDRDNDPQLVVRRGQEFKLTLTFQRPWSSKDDDMHLVFKIGDEPNPNKGTYVEMKLEEGKDTGYMTDKSKAWGARILSQSDNSLTVGVYSPPDVIIGEWEYAVRTVYVKDEEVKEYECEGSEEVIILLNPWCEDDQVYMKNAGDLKEYILNQVGLVFCGSYNSIQSKPWFYDQFLEGILAASLHLLRKANDFAVSTNMGDPVYISRALSRILNNCDDCGVLIGRWDGDYADGTRPTSWMGSAPIINEYMESGQPVKYGQCWVFSHLLTTVARALGLPCRSVTNFSSAHDTDLTMTIDKYVDAEGDEVEYKNDDSVWNFHVWNEVWIHRPDLDRLTGHTGKFDGWHAVDATPQELSDSVFQCGPSPLAAIKQGDVHIGYDTKFIFAEVNAEYYKEVIVVVVVVVVVVVVVVVVVVVVRVVVVVVAAVVTVVAAAAAAAAGGAGGAAEAVSFCTMGRKISTKAPTGGFVGYYNGVDEGVRLDVTELYKHSEDSAAEREIVKKATRTGKLGFFLFKNKTDVQLSISELEQQPRVGQDVTVKVNVKNDSSETRIVSLRTTVRPINYWGGLRGKEKVACKLFDQETLEAGQTKSFDLTVEADEILRLCDESLSMKILALCRVEGFKEPVFESDELVIKTPGIRCTGPSGNVGVSDTVELEMTLKNPLVKKPLTGCKLKVQGTVKIEDGEFTEKHACYTRDIEDLQPGEIRTLKVKVKPSLLPRNSHEREINVGLETRELPDFVGNLHIDLN
;
A
#
# COMPACT_ATOMS: atom_id res chain seq x y z
N MET A 1 11.74 -24.16 37.23
CA MET A 1 13.17 -24.03 36.92
C MET A 1 13.50 -23.83 35.43
N TYR A 2 12.56 -23.95 34.48
CA TYR A 2 12.79 -23.64 33.05
C TYR A 2 12.60 -22.13 32.68
N LYS A 3 12.02 -21.33 33.59
CA LYS A 3 11.70 -19.89 33.42
C LYS A 3 12.87 -18.91 33.62
N ARG A 4 14.11 -19.39 33.76
CA ARG A 4 15.28 -18.55 34.12
C ARG A 4 16.43 -18.55 33.11
N MET A 5 16.32 -19.25 31.98
CA MET A 5 17.40 -19.35 30.98
C MET A 5 17.18 -18.55 29.68
N TYR A 6 15.96 -18.08 29.37
CA TYR A 6 15.71 -17.28 28.17
C TYR A 6 14.88 -16.05 28.53
N GLY A 7 15.56 -14.92 28.69
CA GLY A 7 14.93 -13.62 28.88
C GLY A 7 14.36 -13.10 27.56
N LEU A 8 13.13 -13.51 27.24
CA LEU A 8 12.32 -12.90 26.19
C LEU A 8 11.12 -12.18 26.86
N PRO A 9 10.85 -10.90 26.54
CA PRO A 9 9.63 -10.25 26.99
C PRO A 9 8.41 -10.92 26.34
N LYS A 10 7.38 -11.18 27.13
CA LYS A 10 6.07 -11.62 26.66
C LYS A 10 5.40 -10.45 25.93
N TYR A 11 5.12 -10.60 24.63
CA TYR A 11 4.10 -9.79 23.97
C TYR A 11 2.81 -10.61 23.95
N HIS A 12 1.76 -10.05 24.54
CA HIS A 12 0.40 -10.52 24.32
C HIS A 12 -0.15 -9.77 23.11
N GLY A 13 -0.74 -10.48 22.15
CA GLY A 13 -1.47 -9.94 21.00
C GLY A 13 -2.61 -9.02 21.42
N LYS A 14 -2.27 -7.77 21.75
CA LYS A 14 -3.19 -6.65 21.79
C LYS A 14 -3.03 -5.92 20.48
N VAL A 15 -4.14 -5.80 19.75
CA VAL A 15 -4.33 -4.78 18.72
C VAL A 15 -3.75 -3.46 19.23
N PHE A 16 -2.69 -3.00 18.59
CA PHE A 16 -1.93 -1.84 19.04
C PHE A 16 -2.75 -0.56 18.79
N SER A 17 -3.49 -0.11 19.79
CA SER A 17 -3.74 1.32 19.97
C SER A 17 -2.44 1.93 20.51
N VAL A 18 -1.58 2.40 19.61
CA VAL A 18 -0.34 3.08 19.99
C VAL A 18 -0.68 4.50 20.43
N HIS A 19 -1.05 4.67 21.70
CA HIS A 19 -0.91 5.95 22.39
C HIS A 19 0.54 6.11 22.83
N SER A 20 1.48 6.26 21.89
CA SER A 20 2.85 6.67 22.21
C SER A 20 2.88 8.19 22.36
N LYS A 21 3.14 8.68 23.58
CA LYS A 21 3.63 10.05 23.74
C LYS A 21 4.93 10.18 22.94
N PRO A 22 5.11 11.27 22.18
CA PRO A 22 6.27 11.44 21.31
C PRO A 22 7.57 11.41 22.13
N PRO A 23 8.64 10.75 21.65
CA PRO A 23 9.94 10.81 22.30
C PRO A 23 10.48 12.24 22.21
N THR A 24 10.48 12.95 23.33
CA THR A 24 10.96 14.34 23.49
C THR A 24 12.50 14.47 23.49
N ARG A 25 13.22 13.58 22.82
CA ARG A 25 14.67 13.70 22.62
C ARG A 25 14.97 13.95 21.15
N SER A 26 15.41 15.11 20.69
CA SER A 26 15.05 16.51 20.96
C SER A 26 15.46 17.17 19.64
N ALA A 27 14.50 17.74 18.90
CA ALA A 27 14.75 18.48 17.65
C ALA A 27 15.91 19.50 17.80
N GLU A 28 16.09 20.02 19.01
CA GLU A 28 17.19 20.89 19.44
C GLU A 28 18.60 20.31 19.17
N SER A 29 18.82 19.01 19.39
CA SER A 29 20.14 18.38 19.20
C SER A 29 20.52 18.19 17.72
N ARG A 30 19.50 18.06 16.86
CA ARG A 30 19.68 18.01 15.39
C ARG A 30 19.90 19.43 14.84
N LEU A 31 19.22 20.43 15.41
CA LEU A 31 19.41 21.84 15.09
C LEU A 31 20.82 22.34 15.48
N GLU A 32 21.35 21.96 16.64
CA GLU A 32 22.72 22.30 17.06
C GLU A 32 23.78 21.79 16.07
N LYS A 33 23.62 20.54 15.57
CA LYS A 33 24.53 19.97 14.56
C LYS A 33 24.44 20.68 13.20
N ALA A 34 23.25 21.12 12.79
CA ALA A 34 23.05 21.90 11.57
C ALA A 34 23.64 23.33 11.69
N THR A 35 23.57 23.92 12.89
CA THR A 35 24.08 25.27 13.16
C THR A 35 25.62 25.31 13.22
N LEU A 36 26.25 24.25 13.74
CA LEU A 36 27.72 24.13 13.84
C LEU A 36 28.40 23.92 12.49
N LYS A 37 27.80 23.17 11.56
CA LYS A 37 28.35 22.96 10.21
C LYS A 37 28.37 24.24 9.34
N LYS A 38 27.50 25.22 9.61
CA LYS A 38 27.30 26.40 8.76
C LYS A 38 28.24 27.58 9.07
N LYS A 39 29.06 27.51 10.12
CA LYS A 39 29.97 28.60 10.53
C LYS A 39 31.38 28.52 9.96
N GLU A 40 31.77 27.45 9.28
CA GLU A 40 33.11 27.33 8.70
C GLU A 40 33.11 27.64 7.18
N GLY A 41 33.54 28.87 6.86
CA GLY A 41 34.37 29.15 5.68
C GLY A 41 33.70 29.30 4.31
N ARG A 42 33.22 30.51 3.99
CA ARG A 42 33.22 30.97 2.59
C ARG A 42 34.60 31.55 2.29
N ALA A 43 35.36 30.91 1.41
CA ALA A 43 36.66 31.43 0.97
C ALA A 43 36.45 32.76 0.19
N PRO A 44 37.26 33.80 0.43
CA PRO A 44 37.19 35.03 -0.36
C PRO A 44 37.75 34.76 -1.76
N GLY A 45 36.91 34.91 -2.80
CA GLY A 45 37.28 34.71 -4.21
C GLY A 45 36.37 33.80 -5.05
N GLY A 46 35.17 33.44 -4.59
CA GLY A 46 34.23 32.62 -5.37
C GLY A 46 33.53 33.37 -6.52
N PRO A 47 33.06 32.67 -7.57
CA PRO A 47 32.39 33.27 -8.72
C PRO A 47 31.13 34.04 -8.33
N ILE A 48 30.86 35.11 -9.09
CA ILE A 48 29.71 35.99 -8.89
C ILE A 48 28.53 35.41 -9.66
N SER A 49 27.50 34.94 -8.94
CA SER A 49 26.23 34.45 -9.51
C SER A 49 25.36 35.64 -9.92
N TYR A 50 24.87 35.61 -11.16
CA TYR A 50 23.94 36.60 -11.69
C TYR A 50 22.64 35.90 -12.05
N CYS A 51 21.61 36.08 -11.23
CA CYS A 51 20.26 35.65 -11.58
C CYS A 51 19.47 36.89 -12.01
N SER A 52 19.08 36.95 -13.29
CA SER A 52 18.32 38.07 -13.86
C SER A 52 16.86 38.11 -13.37
N ARG A 53 16.38 37.05 -12.70
CA ARG A 53 15.02 36.94 -12.16
C ARG A 53 15.06 36.36 -10.74
N PRO A 54 14.36 36.94 -9.76
CA PRO A 54 14.28 36.35 -8.43
C PRO A 54 13.62 34.97 -8.53
N ARG A 55 14.20 33.95 -7.86
CA ARG A 55 13.56 32.63 -7.73
C ARG A 55 12.18 32.81 -7.10
N ARG A 56 11.15 32.24 -7.73
CA ARG A 56 9.77 32.35 -7.27
C ARG A 56 9.48 31.39 -6.12
N TRP A 57 10.20 30.27 -6.08
CA TRP A 57 10.09 29.25 -5.04
C TRP A 57 11.39 29.12 -4.24
N PRO A 58 11.31 28.82 -2.93
CA PRO A 58 12.49 28.45 -2.14
C PRO A 58 13.18 27.24 -2.75
N LYS A 59 14.49 27.08 -2.53
CA LYS A 59 15.22 25.88 -2.95
C LYS A 59 14.51 24.64 -2.39
N PRO A 60 14.60 23.45 -3.04
CA PRO A 60 13.95 22.24 -2.54
C PRO A 60 14.19 21.96 -1.04
N ALA A 61 15.42 22.18 -0.57
CA ALA A 61 15.77 22.06 0.85
C ALA A 61 15.10 23.09 1.79
N ASP A 62 14.70 24.24 1.25
CA ASP A 62 13.96 25.29 1.97
C ASP A 62 12.43 25.05 1.93
N ARG A 63 11.94 24.25 0.98
CA ARG A 63 10.54 23.83 0.91
C ARG A 63 10.25 22.76 1.97
N ASP A 64 11.19 21.86 2.21
CA ASP A 64 11.00 20.77 3.18
C ASP A 64 11.01 21.27 4.64
N SER A 65 11.60 22.45 4.92
CA SER A 65 11.61 23.03 6.27
C SER A 65 10.28 23.64 6.71
N SER A 66 9.40 24.06 5.79
CA SER A 66 8.11 24.70 6.14
C SER A 66 7.13 23.73 6.81
N VAL A 67 7.20 22.44 6.48
CA VAL A 67 6.40 21.39 7.11
C VAL A 67 6.86 21.15 8.57
N TRP A 68 8.15 21.35 8.87
CA TRP A 68 8.68 21.27 10.23
C TRP A 68 8.40 22.52 11.07
N GLU A 69 8.17 23.67 10.45
CA GLU A 69 7.81 24.93 11.14
C GLU A 69 6.51 24.79 11.94
N SER A 70 5.55 23.97 11.50
CA SER A 70 4.29 23.71 12.22
C SER A 70 4.48 22.90 13.52
N LEU A 71 5.65 22.26 13.70
CA LEU A 71 6.00 21.40 14.82
C LEU A 71 6.90 22.09 15.87
N LEU A 72 7.34 23.32 15.62
CA LEU A 72 8.26 24.06 16.50
C LEU A 72 7.51 24.91 17.54
N GLY A 73 8.06 25.01 18.75
CA GLY A 73 7.59 25.96 19.75
C GLY A 73 7.83 27.42 19.30
N ALA A 74 7.00 28.36 19.79
CA ALA A 74 6.97 29.76 19.33
C ALA A 74 8.36 30.42 19.26
N ASP A 75 9.22 30.24 20.27
CA ASP A 75 10.56 30.82 20.31
C ASP A 75 11.52 30.25 19.23
N SER A 76 11.36 28.98 18.88
CA SER A 76 12.15 28.34 17.82
C SER A 76 11.66 28.76 16.44
N LEU A 77 10.35 28.96 16.29
CA LEU A 77 9.71 29.43 15.08
C LEU A 77 10.13 30.87 14.75
N ASP A 78 10.16 31.76 15.74
CA ASP A 78 10.56 33.16 15.55
C ASP A 78 12.03 33.27 15.13
N LYS A 79 12.91 32.46 15.73
CA LYS A 79 14.33 32.41 15.35
C LYS A 79 14.56 31.86 13.93
N LEU A 80 13.75 30.88 13.50
CA LEU A 80 13.82 30.30 12.16
C LEU A 80 13.25 31.27 11.11
N LYS A 81 12.14 31.94 11.43
CA LYS A 81 11.59 33.06 10.63
C LYS A 81 12.57 34.22 10.50
N GLU A 82 13.30 34.54 11.56
CA GLU A 82 14.31 35.59 11.54
C GLU A 82 15.50 35.21 10.65
N LEU A 83 16.03 33.97 10.77
CA LEU A 83 17.08 33.44 9.89
C LEU A 83 16.62 33.33 8.43
N ARG A 84 15.35 32.98 8.19
CA ARG A 84 14.75 32.95 6.86
C ARG A 84 14.58 34.35 6.30
N ALA A 85 14.09 35.30 7.09
CA ALA A 85 14.01 36.70 6.71
C ALA A 85 15.40 37.31 6.48
N GLU A 86 16.45 36.86 7.15
CA GLU A 86 17.85 37.22 6.86
C GLU A 86 18.33 36.61 5.53
N ARG A 87 17.93 35.37 5.22
CA ARG A 87 18.28 34.69 3.96
C ARG A 87 17.48 35.18 2.76
N GLU A 88 16.21 35.56 2.94
CA GLU A 88 15.35 36.18 1.93
C GLU A 88 15.71 37.67 1.74
N ARG A 89 16.17 38.37 2.79
CA ARG A 89 16.79 39.70 2.66
C ARG A 89 18.18 39.65 2.04
N ALA A 90 18.85 38.50 2.07
CA ALA A 90 20.02 38.26 1.24
C ALA A 90 19.55 38.00 -0.20
N GLU A 91 19.05 39.05 -0.87
CA GLU A 91 19.05 39.06 -2.33
C GLU A 91 20.46 38.63 -2.79
N PRO A 92 20.59 37.73 -3.81
CA PRO A 92 21.87 37.64 -4.49
C PRO A 92 22.22 39.07 -4.87
N PRO A 93 23.42 39.59 -4.52
CA PRO A 93 23.71 41.00 -4.66
C PRO A 93 23.36 41.38 -6.10
N SER A 94 22.31 42.18 -6.27
CA SER A 94 22.05 42.82 -7.54
C SER A 94 23.22 43.78 -7.71
N LEU A 95 24.24 43.31 -8.40
CA LEU A 95 25.34 44.16 -8.80
C LEU A 95 24.71 45.28 -9.63
N ASP A 96 24.97 46.51 -9.22
CA ASP A 96 24.52 47.68 -9.97
C ASP A 96 24.95 47.56 -11.45
N GLU A 97 24.24 48.24 -12.34
CA GLU A 97 24.50 48.21 -13.78
C GLU A 97 25.97 48.56 -14.13
N ALA A 98 26.64 49.31 -13.23
CA ALA A 98 28.05 49.67 -13.31
C ALA A 98 29.02 48.49 -13.04
N SER A 99 28.64 47.55 -12.18
CA SER A 99 29.43 46.35 -11.83
C SER A 99 29.26 45.20 -12.84
N LEU A 100 28.12 45.16 -13.55
CA LEU A 100 27.87 44.24 -14.67
C LEU A 100 28.58 44.67 -15.95
N ALA A 101 28.77 45.98 -16.16
CA ALA A 101 29.31 46.55 -17.41
C ALA A 101 30.66 46.00 -17.90
N PRO A 102 31.64 45.64 -17.03
CA PRO A 102 32.90 45.01 -17.46
C PRO A 102 32.69 43.55 -17.89
N VAL A 103 31.88 42.79 -17.15
CA VAL A 103 31.58 41.37 -17.43
C VAL A 103 30.75 41.24 -18.71
N LYS A 104 29.82 42.17 -18.98
CA LYS A 104 29.04 42.22 -20.24
C LYS A 104 29.90 42.31 -21.50
N LYS A 105 31.10 42.91 -21.41
CA LYS A 105 32.01 43.06 -22.55
C LYS A 105 32.90 41.85 -22.81
N GLU A 106 33.09 40.98 -21.82
CA GLU A 106 34.13 39.96 -21.83
C GLU A 106 33.57 38.53 -21.79
N CYS A 107 32.55 38.27 -20.96
CA CYS A 107 31.86 36.98 -20.93
C CYS A 107 30.63 36.98 -21.85
N LEU A 108 30.28 35.81 -22.39
CA LEU A 108 29.00 35.61 -23.07
C LEU A 108 27.87 35.61 -22.02
N LEU A 109 26.94 36.55 -22.13
CA LEU A 109 25.77 36.60 -21.26
C LEU A 109 24.57 35.90 -21.89
N VAL A 110 23.85 35.18 -21.04
CA VAL A 110 22.55 34.58 -21.34
C VAL A 110 21.46 35.61 -21.08
N GLU A 111 20.65 35.90 -22.10
CA GLU A 111 19.48 36.78 -22.03
C GLU A 111 18.21 36.00 -21.66
N ASP A 112 18.08 34.78 -22.18
CA ASP A 112 16.91 33.93 -21.96
C ASP A 112 17.26 32.44 -22.06
N ILE A 113 16.52 31.60 -21.33
CA ILE A 113 16.61 30.14 -21.38
C ILE A 113 15.20 29.58 -21.58
N ASP A 114 14.94 29.04 -22.76
CA ASP A 114 13.69 28.35 -23.08
C ASP A 114 13.88 26.84 -22.89
N LEU A 115 13.10 26.26 -21.98
CA LEU A 115 13.12 24.83 -21.68
C LEU A 115 12.20 23.99 -22.57
N HIS A 116 11.54 24.58 -23.59
CA HIS A 116 10.64 23.87 -24.51
C HIS A 116 9.62 22.99 -23.78
N VAL A 117 9.03 23.49 -22.69
CA VAL A 117 8.34 22.64 -21.70
C VAL A 117 7.25 21.78 -22.33
N LYS A 118 6.43 22.33 -23.22
CA LYS A 118 5.34 21.58 -23.88
C LYS A 118 5.88 20.45 -24.77
N GLU A 119 6.84 20.75 -25.64
CA GLU A 119 7.44 19.75 -26.55
C GLU A 119 8.15 18.63 -25.77
N ASN A 120 8.94 19.02 -24.77
CA ASN A 120 9.64 18.05 -23.93
C ASN A 120 8.64 17.22 -23.11
N ALA A 121 7.60 17.83 -22.53
CA ALA A 121 6.64 17.10 -21.73
C ALA A 121 5.84 16.07 -22.56
N GLU A 122 5.43 16.42 -23.78
CA GLU A 122 4.77 15.50 -24.72
C GLU A 122 5.67 14.31 -25.07
N THR A 123 6.94 14.57 -25.43
CA THR A 123 7.88 13.52 -25.83
C THR A 123 8.34 12.64 -24.66
N HIS A 124 8.32 13.17 -23.43
CA HIS A 124 8.66 12.43 -22.21
C HIS A 124 7.45 11.81 -21.50
N HIS A 125 6.23 11.94 -22.04
CA HIS A 125 5.01 11.44 -21.43
C HIS A 125 4.79 11.98 -20.01
N THR A 126 4.96 13.30 -19.88
CA THR A 126 4.81 14.08 -18.64
C THR A 126 3.88 15.28 -18.83
N ASP A 127 3.26 15.42 -20.01
CA ASP A 127 2.31 16.47 -20.39
C ASP A 127 1.02 16.48 -19.56
N LEU A 128 0.69 15.35 -18.93
CA LEU A 128 -0.47 15.24 -18.05
C LEU A 128 -0.27 15.96 -16.70
N PHE A 129 0.98 16.15 -16.24
CA PHE A 129 1.23 16.84 -14.99
C PHE A 129 0.76 18.28 -15.07
N GLU A 130 -0.08 18.69 -14.12
CA GLU A 130 -0.64 20.05 -14.13
C GLU A 130 0.45 21.13 -14.14
N CYS A 131 1.62 20.86 -13.56
CA CYS A 131 2.74 21.80 -13.54
C CYS A 131 3.41 22.03 -14.91
N THR A 132 3.28 21.13 -15.90
CA THR A 132 3.87 21.31 -17.23
C THR A 132 3.01 22.16 -18.16
N ASP A 133 1.71 22.27 -17.88
CA ASP A 133 0.71 22.96 -18.72
C ASP A 133 0.23 24.30 -18.12
N ARG A 134 0.99 24.88 -17.19
CA ARG A 134 0.65 26.19 -16.61
C ARG A 134 0.87 27.30 -17.64
N ASP A 135 -0.09 28.24 -17.71
CA ASP A 135 0.02 29.44 -18.58
C ASP A 135 1.18 30.35 -18.19
N ASN A 136 1.52 30.39 -16.91
CA ASN A 136 2.64 31.17 -16.37
C ASN A 136 3.62 30.23 -15.67
N ASP A 137 4.91 30.35 -16.00
CA ASP A 137 6.03 29.59 -15.42
C ASP A 137 5.79 28.06 -15.41
N PRO A 138 5.68 27.41 -16.58
CA PRO A 138 5.54 25.97 -16.65
C PRO A 138 6.81 25.27 -16.13
N GLN A 139 6.61 24.23 -15.34
CA GLN A 139 7.68 23.44 -14.73
C GLN A 139 8.08 22.32 -15.69
N LEU A 140 9.36 22.25 -16.10
CA LEU A 140 9.83 21.13 -16.91
C LEU A 140 9.87 19.84 -16.07
N VAL A 141 9.19 18.80 -16.56
CA VAL A 141 9.24 17.43 -16.03
C VAL A 141 9.67 16.51 -17.16
N VAL A 142 10.77 15.79 -16.97
CA VAL A 142 11.35 14.86 -17.95
C VAL A 142 11.61 13.51 -17.29
N ARG A 143 11.91 12.51 -18.11
CA ARG A 143 12.27 11.16 -17.67
C ARG A 143 13.71 10.86 -18.02
N ARG A 144 14.43 10.21 -17.10
CA ARG A 144 15.85 9.87 -17.26
C ARG A 144 16.12 8.96 -18.46
N GLY A 145 17.36 8.93 -18.94
CA GLY A 145 17.72 8.08 -20.08
C GLY A 145 17.12 8.53 -21.42
N GLN A 146 16.62 9.77 -21.51
CA GLN A 146 16.04 10.36 -22.71
C GLN A 146 16.50 11.82 -22.86
N GLU A 147 16.72 12.27 -24.11
CA GLU A 147 17.14 13.63 -24.43
C GLU A 147 15.97 14.61 -24.34
N PHE A 148 16.18 15.75 -23.68
CA PHE A 148 15.29 16.92 -23.71
C PHE A 148 16.00 18.15 -24.27
N LYS A 149 15.24 19.11 -24.80
CA LYS A 149 15.77 20.30 -25.48
C LYS A 149 15.75 21.53 -24.60
N LEU A 150 16.75 22.40 -24.75
CA LEU A 150 16.70 23.77 -24.24
C LEU A 150 17.34 24.73 -25.26
N THR A 151 16.79 25.94 -25.38
CA THR A 151 17.34 27.01 -26.22
C THR A 151 17.87 28.13 -25.35
N LEU A 152 19.13 28.45 -25.57
CA LEU A 152 19.83 29.56 -24.95
C LEU A 152 19.80 30.74 -25.90
N THR A 153 19.39 31.91 -25.43
CA THR A 153 19.52 33.18 -26.16
C THR A 153 20.57 34.03 -25.47
N PHE A 154 21.48 34.59 -26.24
CA PHE A 154 22.63 35.34 -25.76
C PHE A 154 22.65 36.76 -26.30
N GLN A 155 23.44 37.62 -25.65
CA GLN A 155 23.66 38.99 -26.10
C GLN A 155 24.40 39.11 -27.46
N ARG A 156 25.13 38.07 -27.85
CA ARG A 156 25.89 37.97 -29.11
C ARG A 156 26.02 36.50 -29.55
N PRO A 157 26.44 36.21 -30.79
CA PRO A 157 26.68 34.84 -31.21
C PRO A 157 27.73 34.16 -30.33
N TRP A 158 27.42 32.93 -29.91
CA TRP A 158 28.34 32.04 -29.22
C TRP A 158 29.32 31.41 -30.20
N SER A 159 30.59 31.29 -29.82
CA SER A 159 31.53 30.38 -30.49
C SER A 159 32.42 29.65 -29.50
N SER A 160 32.55 28.34 -29.67
CA SER A 160 33.41 27.50 -28.82
C SER A 160 34.91 27.85 -28.88
N LYS A 161 35.33 28.72 -29.82
CA LYS A 161 36.70 29.25 -29.90
C LYS A 161 36.96 30.37 -28.91
N ASP A 162 35.95 31.21 -28.69
CA ASP A 162 36.05 32.46 -27.95
C ASP A 162 35.33 32.38 -26.59
N ASP A 163 34.38 31.46 -26.46
CA ASP A 163 33.50 31.29 -25.31
C ASP A 163 33.59 29.87 -24.76
N ASP A 164 34.14 29.71 -23.55
CA ASP A 164 34.09 28.44 -22.84
C ASP A 164 32.76 28.33 -22.08
N MET A 165 31.84 27.50 -22.57
CA MET A 165 30.47 27.41 -22.06
C MET A 165 30.16 26.03 -21.52
N HIS A 166 29.56 25.99 -20.34
CA HIS A 166 29.21 24.80 -19.62
C HIS A 166 27.73 24.81 -19.23
N LEU A 167 27.05 23.68 -19.44
CA LEU A 167 25.78 23.39 -18.80
C LEU A 167 26.05 22.71 -17.46
N VAL A 168 25.50 23.26 -16.38
CA VAL A 168 25.71 22.77 -15.02
C VAL A 168 24.37 22.29 -14.46
N PHE A 169 24.33 21.08 -13.91
CA PHE A 169 23.17 20.50 -13.23
C PHE A 169 23.55 20.12 -11.80
N LYS A 170 22.71 20.46 -10.81
CA LYS A 170 22.97 20.29 -9.38
C LYS A 170 21.72 19.78 -8.68
N ILE A 171 21.86 18.89 -7.69
CA ILE A 171 20.75 18.45 -6.85
C ILE A 171 21.20 18.33 -5.38
N GLY A 172 20.33 18.72 -4.46
CA GLY A 172 20.59 18.70 -3.02
C GLY A 172 21.44 19.87 -2.52
N ASP A 173 21.63 19.92 -1.19
CA ASP A 173 22.29 21.05 -0.50
C ASP A 173 23.80 21.12 -0.69
N GLU A 174 24.44 19.95 -0.85
CA GLU A 174 25.88 19.82 -1.04
C GLU A 174 26.17 19.04 -2.35
N PRO A 175 25.91 19.63 -3.53
CA PRO A 175 26.18 19.00 -4.82
C PRO A 175 27.64 18.54 -4.94
N ASN A 176 27.87 17.29 -5.36
CA ASN A 176 29.19 16.69 -5.43
C ASN A 176 29.29 15.73 -6.63
N PRO A 177 30.30 15.90 -7.51
CA PRO A 177 30.49 15.01 -8.66
C PRO A 177 30.62 13.53 -8.29
N ASN A 178 31.31 13.22 -7.20
CA ASN A 178 31.54 11.84 -6.75
C ASN A 178 30.26 11.16 -6.22
N LYS A 179 29.25 11.95 -5.87
CA LYS A 179 27.92 11.45 -5.46
C LYS A 179 26.92 11.46 -6.62
N GLY A 180 27.34 11.88 -7.81
CA GLY A 180 26.46 12.06 -8.96
C GLY A 180 25.43 13.18 -8.76
N THR A 181 25.66 14.13 -7.85
CA THR A 181 24.72 15.24 -7.55
C THR A 181 25.16 16.59 -8.12
N TYR A 182 26.31 16.64 -8.80
CA TYR A 182 26.79 17.79 -9.56
C TYR A 182 27.34 17.28 -10.90
N VAL A 183 26.92 17.92 -11.99
CA VAL A 183 27.32 17.58 -13.36
C VAL A 183 27.63 18.87 -14.10
N GLU A 184 28.67 18.82 -14.92
CA GLU A 184 29.09 19.95 -15.74
C GLU A 184 29.50 19.45 -17.13
N MET A 185 28.88 19.99 -18.17
CA MET A 185 29.04 19.57 -19.56
C MET A 185 29.52 20.75 -20.41
N LYS A 186 30.76 20.68 -20.90
CA LYS A 186 31.36 21.72 -21.75
C LYS A 186 30.91 21.60 -23.20
N LEU A 187 30.25 22.62 -23.74
CA LEU A 187 29.76 22.60 -25.11
C LEU A 187 30.87 23.01 -26.11
N GLU A 188 31.04 22.24 -27.19
CA GLU A 188 32.02 22.51 -28.25
C GLU A 188 31.38 22.34 -29.64
N GLU A 189 31.70 23.23 -30.59
CA GLU A 189 31.17 23.13 -31.97
C GLU A 189 31.63 21.81 -32.63
N GLY A 190 30.68 21.07 -33.21
CA GLY A 190 30.95 19.82 -33.93
C GLY A 190 31.35 18.64 -33.05
N LYS A 191 31.17 18.73 -31.73
CA LYS A 191 31.45 17.63 -30.78
C LYS A 191 30.33 17.49 -29.75
N ASP A 192 29.92 16.26 -29.52
CA ASP A 192 28.99 15.92 -28.44
C ASP A 192 29.75 15.61 -27.15
N THR A 193 29.18 15.95 -26.00
CA THR A 193 29.79 15.67 -24.68
C THR A 193 29.42 14.28 -24.18
N GLY A 194 30.15 13.23 -24.57
CA GLY A 194 29.90 11.86 -24.06
C GLY A 194 28.49 11.32 -24.31
N TYR A 195 27.71 12.01 -25.15
CA TYR A 195 26.30 11.80 -25.44
C TYR A 195 26.08 10.41 -26.05
N MET A 196 25.22 9.59 -25.42
CA MET A 196 24.73 8.32 -25.99
C MET A 196 25.84 7.39 -26.53
N THR A 197 27.00 7.33 -25.91
CA THR A 197 28.08 6.45 -26.38
C THR A 197 27.84 5.00 -25.95
N ASP A 198 28.13 4.03 -26.83
CA ASP A 198 28.01 2.58 -26.53
C ASP A 198 28.81 2.12 -25.30
N LYS A 199 29.78 2.92 -24.85
CA LYS A 199 30.71 2.61 -23.76
C LYS A 199 30.37 3.32 -22.44
N SER A 200 29.64 4.45 -22.47
CA SER A 200 29.19 5.15 -21.26
C SER A 200 27.87 5.89 -21.50
N LYS A 201 26.82 5.50 -20.76
CA LYS A 201 25.54 6.20 -20.67
C LYS A 201 25.64 7.29 -19.59
N ALA A 202 26.52 8.24 -19.82
CA ALA A 202 26.78 9.35 -18.91
C ALA A 202 25.95 10.59 -19.30
N TRP A 203 25.91 11.58 -18.41
CA TRP A 203 25.37 12.90 -18.75
C TRP A 203 26.07 13.44 -19.98
N GLY A 204 25.28 13.99 -20.90
CA GLY A 204 25.82 14.55 -22.13
C GLY A 204 24.89 15.56 -22.76
N ALA A 205 25.43 16.33 -23.67
CA ALA A 205 24.76 17.38 -24.40
C ALA A 205 25.33 17.51 -25.82
N ARG A 206 24.47 17.85 -26.77
CA ARG A 206 24.83 18.07 -28.18
C ARG A 206 24.12 19.30 -28.75
N ILE A 207 24.77 19.94 -29.72
CA ILE A 207 24.22 21.11 -30.39
C ILE A 207 23.25 20.64 -31.48
N LEU A 208 21.99 21.05 -31.38
CA LEU A 208 20.95 20.70 -32.35
C LEU A 208 20.85 21.74 -33.47
N SER A 209 20.90 23.01 -33.09
CA SER A 209 20.90 24.13 -34.04
C SER A 209 21.53 25.37 -33.43
N GLN A 210 22.12 26.19 -34.29
CA GLN A 210 22.66 27.50 -33.92
C GLN A 210 22.16 28.54 -34.94
N SER A 211 21.64 29.66 -34.45
CA SER A 211 21.16 30.78 -35.26
C SER A 211 21.56 32.09 -34.59
N ASP A 212 22.26 33.00 -35.28
CA ASP A 212 22.75 34.28 -34.73
C ASP A 212 23.10 34.22 -33.22
N ASN A 213 22.20 34.72 -32.38
CA ASN A 213 22.34 34.83 -30.92
C ASN A 213 21.73 33.68 -30.11
N SER A 214 21.26 32.63 -30.77
CA SER A 214 20.51 31.52 -30.17
C SER A 214 21.18 30.17 -30.43
N LEU A 215 21.20 29.32 -29.41
CA LEU A 215 21.75 27.97 -29.46
C LEU A 215 20.76 26.99 -28.84
N THR A 216 20.29 26.03 -29.64
CA THR A 216 19.47 24.93 -29.17
C THR A 216 20.33 23.72 -28.89
N VAL A 217 20.24 23.22 -27.67
CA VAL A 217 21.03 22.10 -27.16
C VAL A 217 20.10 20.97 -26.74
N GLY A 218 20.44 19.75 -27.12
CA GLY A 218 19.83 18.53 -26.59
C GLY A 218 20.65 18.04 -25.40
N VAL A 219 20.00 17.80 -24.26
CA VAL A 219 20.61 17.34 -23.02
C VAL A 219 20.10 15.94 -22.69
N TYR A 220 21.03 15.02 -22.46
CA TYR A 220 20.78 13.64 -22.07
C TYR A 220 21.18 13.40 -20.62
N SER A 221 20.27 12.80 -19.85
CA SER A 221 20.52 12.32 -18.50
C SER A 221 20.68 10.79 -18.49
N PRO A 222 21.60 10.23 -17.69
CA PRO A 222 21.78 8.78 -17.55
C PRO A 222 20.50 8.05 -17.09
N PRO A 223 20.29 6.79 -17.51
CA PRO A 223 19.12 5.99 -17.10
C PRO A 223 19.15 5.55 -15.64
N ASP A 224 20.23 5.80 -14.90
CA ASP A 224 20.39 5.51 -13.47
C ASP A 224 20.52 6.78 -12.60
N VAL A 225 20.30 7.96 -13.19
CA VAL A 225 20.40 9.24 -12.47
C VAL A 225 19.36 9.33 -11.35
N ILE A 226 19.71 10.07 -10.30
CA ILE A 226 18.83 10.39 -9.17
C ILE A 226 17.57 11.13 -9.67
N ILE A 227 16.40 10.66 -9.26
CA ILE A 227 15.14 11.36 -9.54
C ILE A 227 14.92 12.51 -8.56
N GLY A 228 14.27 13.58 -9.02
CA GLY A 228 13.97 14.76 -8.20
C GLY A 228 14.14 16.07 -8.93
N GLU A 229 14.14 17.16 -8.17
CA GLU A 229 14.24 18.53 -8.62
C GLU A 229 15.72 18.92 -8.80
N TRP A 230 16.18 19.00 -10.05
CA TRP A 230 17.53 19.39 -10.41
C TRP A 230 17.61 20.89 -10.71
N GLU A 231 18.47 21.61 -10.02
CA GLU A 231 18.86 22.97 -10.40
C GLU A 231 19.73 22.92 -11.66
N TYR A 232 19.59 23.89 -12.55
CA TYR A 232 20.46 24.02 -13.72
C TYR A 232 20.99 25.45 -13.87
N ALA A 233 22.15 25.57 -14.53
CA ALA A 233 22.77 26.85 -14.83
C ALA A 233 23.59 26.78 -16.12
N VAL A 234 23.78 27.93 -16.76
CA VAL A 234 24.73 28.12 -17.86
C VAL A 234 25.91 28.90 -17.32
N ARG A 235 27.08 28.27 -17.30
CA ARG A 235 28.33 28.92 -16.91
C ARG A 235 29.13 29.28 -18.15
N THR A 236 29.58 30.52 -18.24
CA THR A 236 30.50 30.98 -19.29
C THR A 236 31.79 31.47 -18.65
N VAL A 237 32.91 30.99 -19.18
CA VAL A 237 34.26 31.30 -18.70
C VAL A 237 35.00 32.03 -19.80
N TYR A 238 35.53 33.19 -19.47
CA TYR A 238 36.43 33.96 -20.31
C TYR A 238 37.85 33.82 -19.77
N VAL A 239 38.80 33.41 -20.63
CA VAL A 239 40.20 33.25 -20.27
C VAL A 239 41.07 34.10 -21.21
N LYS A 240 41.75 35.13 -20.66
CA LYS A 240 42.70 35.95 -21.42
C LYS A 240 43.84 36.43 -20.52
N ASP A 241 45.08 36.29 -21.00
CA ASP A 241 46.30 36.77 -20.30
C ASP A 241 46.42 36.33 -18.82
N GLU A 242 46.09 35.05 -18.53
CA GLU A 242 46.03 34.44 -17.19
C GLU A 242 44.90 34.96 -16.27
N GLU A 243 44.08 35.91 -16.72
CA GLU A 243 42.88 36.35 -16.02
C GLU A 243 41.68 35.46 -16.42
N VAL A 244 41.05 34.83 -15.42
CA VAL A 244 39.84 33.99 -15.59
C VAL A 244 38.64 34.74 -15.01
N LYS A 245 37.63 34.97 -15.84
CA LYS A 245 36.35 35.56 -15.43
C LYS A 245 35.24 34.56 -15.68
N GLU A 246 34.41 34.34 -14.68
CA GLU A 246 33.31 33.39 -14.73
C GLU A 246 31.98 34.12 -14.56
N TYR A 247 31.01 33.77 -15.40
CA TYR A 247 29.62 34.19 -15.32
C TYR A 247 28.74 32.95 -15.21
N GLU A 248 27.83 32.89 -14.24
CA GLU A 248 26.87 31.79 -14.12
C GLU A 248 25.45 32.37 -14.10
N CYS A 249 24.63 31.91 -15.05
CA CYS A 249 23.21 32.22 -15.14
C CYS A 249 22.40 31.01 -14.67
N GLU A 250 21.78 31.13 -13.50
CA GLU A 250 20.89 30.10 -12.96
C GLU A 250 19.54 30.09 -13.69
N GLY A 251 18.99 28.89 -13.89
CA GLY A 251 17.61 28.70 -14.33
C GLY A 251 16.60 29.29 -13.35
N SER A 252 15.43 29.68 -13.86
CA SER A 252 14.36 30.27 -13.04
C SER A 252 13.63 29.25 -12.18
N GLU A 253 13.44 28.04 -12.70
CA GLU A 253 12.79 26.91 -12.02
C GLU A 253 13.72 25.68 -12.09
N GLU A 254 13.42 24.62 -11.34
CA GLU A 254 14.20 23.37 -11.44
C GLU A 254 13.84 22.57 -12.72
N VAL A 255 14.57 21.50 -13.03
CA VAL A 255 14.15 20.45 -13.97
C VAL A 255 13.83 19.21 -13.15
N ILE A 256 12.59 18.72 -13.22
CA ILE A 256 12.22 17.50 -12.50
C ILE A 256 12.55 16.29 -13.38
N ILE A 257 13.39 15.39 -12.88
CA ILE A 257 13.75 14.15 -13.58
C ILE A 257 13.09 12.97 -12.87
N LEU A 258 12.36 12.13 -13.61
CA LEU A 258 11.64 10.95 -13.13
C LEU A 258 12.22 9.64 -13.68
N LEU A 259 11.77 8.50 -13.14
CA LEU A 259 12.03 7.17 -13.71
C LEU A 259 11.42 7.06 -15.12
N ASN A 260 12.04 6.25 -15.99
CA ASN A 260 11.65 6.14 -17.38
C ASN A 260 11.31 4.71 -17.82
N PRO A 261 10.04 4.30 -17.73
CA PRO A 261 9.64 2.97 -18.17
C PRO A 261 9.56 2.80 -19.70
N TRP A 262 9.78 3.88 -20.47
CA TRP A 262 9.92 3.83 -21.94
C TRP A 262 11.37 3.67 -22.41
N CYS A 263 12.36 3.86 -21.53
CA CYS A 263 13.77 3.76 -21.87
C CYS A 263 14.27 2.33 -21.64
N GLU A 264 14.73 1.64 -22.70
CA GLU A 264 15.25 0.26 -22.65
C GLU A 264 16.41 0.05 -21.64
N ASP A 265 17.09 1.14 -21.30
CA ASP A 265 18.26 1.12 -20.43
C ASP A 265 17.93 1.39 -18.95
N ASP A 266 16.69 1.83 -18.68
CA ASP A 266 16.22 2.06 -17.33
C ASP A 266 15.80 0.72 -16.69
N GLN A 267 16.09 0.56 -15.41
CA GLN A 267 15.67 -0.61 -14.64
C GLN A 267 14.14 -0.78 -14.58
N VAL A 268 13.35 0.27 -14.83
CA VAL A 268 11.87 0.17 -14.87
C VAL A 268 11.28 -0.01 -16.27
N TYR A 269 12.11 -0.28 -17.28
CA TYR A 269 11.67 -0.45 -18.67
C TYR A 269 10.58 -1.51 -18.83
N MET A 270 9.47 -1.17 -19.47
CA MET A 270 8.44 -2.12 -19.89
C MET A 270 8.44 -2.28 -21.42
N LYS A 271 8.77 -3.50 -21.89
CA LYS A 271 8.78 -3.83 -23.32
C LYS A 271 7.46 -3.54 -24.03
N ASN A 272 6.33 -3.77 -23.36
CA ASN A 272 5.01 -3.45 -23.91
C ASN A 272 4.60 -2.04 -23.49
N ALA A 273 4.96 -1.04 -24.29
CA ALA A 273 4.59 0.36 -24.01
C ALA A 273 3.06 0.59 -23.93
N GLY A 274 2.23 -0.29 -24.51
CA GLY A 274 0.78 -0.22 -24.38
C GLY A 274 0.29 -0.37 -22.94
N ASP A 275 0.98 -1.19 -22.14
CA ASP A 275 0.64 -1.42 -20.73
C ASP A 275 0.94 -0.20 -19.85
N LEU A 276 1.82 0.71 -20.29
CA LEU A 276 2.13 1.95 -19.57
C LEU A 276 0.95 2.94 -19.57
N LYS A 277 0.00 2.78 -20.50
CA LYS A 277 -1.29 3.46 -20.39
C LYS A 277 -2.01 3.10 -19.10
N GLU A 278 -1.93 1.84 -18.67
CA GLU A 278 -2.53 1.40 -17.40
C GLU A 278 -1.64 1.70 -16.20
N TYR A 279 -0.36 1.34 -16.28
CA TYR A 279 0.50 1.25 -15.09
C TYR A 279 1.24 2.55 -14.75
N ILE A 280 1.17 3.57 -15.62
CA ILE A 280 1.69 4.92 -15.38
C ILE A 280 0.63 5.99 -15.63
N LEU A 281 -0.02 5.99 -16.80
CA LEU A 281 -0.87 7.10 -17.24
C LEU A 281 -2.31 7.04 -16.72
N ASN A 282 -2.83 5.86 -16.36
CA ASN A 282 -4.19 5.75 -15.86
C ASN A 282 -4.30 6.34 -14.44
N GLN A 283 -5.25 7.24 -14.24
CA GLN A 283 -5.52 7.92 -12.97
C GLN A 283 -6.63 7.25 -12.16
N VAL A 284 -7.21 6.15 -12.67
CA VAL A 284 -8.31 5.42 -12.02
C VAL A 284 -7.95 3.94 -11.86
N GLY A 285 -8.08 3.44 -10.63
CA GLY A 285 -7.90 2.03 -10.26
C GLY A 285 -9.19 1.40 -9.74
N LEU A 286 -9.10 0.12 -9.35
CA LEU A 286 -10.18 -0.62 -8.70
C LEU A 286 -9.63 -1.31 -7.44
N VAL A 287 -10.34 -1.14 -6.32
CA VAL A 287 -10.21 -1.94 -5.12
C VAL A 287 -11.05 -3.20 -5.32
N PHE A 288 -10.45 -4.38 -5.35
CA PHE A 288 -11.22 -5.63 -5.25
C PHE A 288 -11.36 -6.03 -3.77
N CYS A 289 -12.54 -6.44 -3.34
CA CYS A 289 -12.82 -6.80 -1.95
C CYS A 289 -13.91 -7.86 -1.83
N GLY A 290 -14.24 -8.28 -0.60
CA GLY A 290 -15.20 -9.36 -0.33
C GLY A 290 -14.48 -10.68 -0.06
N SER A 291 -14.94 -11.76 -0.67
CA SER A 291 -14.34 -13.11 -0.57
C SER A 291 -14.02 -13.66 -1.96
N TYR A 292 -13.21 -14.72 -2.04
CA TYR A 292 -12.81 -15.35 -3.31
C TYR A 292 -14.01 -15.81 -4.17
N ASN A 293 -15.15 -16.12 -3.54
CA ASN A 293 -16.40 -16.54 -4.19
C ASN A 293 -17.43 -15.41 -4.35
N SER A 294 -17.16 -14.22 -3.80
CA SER A 294 -18.03 -13.05 -3.88
C SER A 294 -17.22 -11.76 -4.01
N ILE A 295 -16.47 -11.67 -5.11
CA ILE A 295 -15.62 -10.52 -5.38
C ILE A 295 -16.50 -9.31 -5.71
N GLN A 296 -16.20 -8.21 -5.06
CA GLN A 296 -16.75 -6.88 -5.33
C GLN A 296 -15.61 -5.97 -5.81
N SER A 297 -15.95 -4.87 -6.46
CA SER A 297 -14.97 -3.83 -6.78
C SER A 297 -15.52 -2.44 -6.49
N LYS A 298 -14.60 -1.52 -6.17
CA LYS A 298 -14.89 -0.10 -5.97
C LYS A 298 -13.80 0.71 -6.67
N PRO A 299 -14.13 1.81 -7.36
CA PRO A 299 -13.13 2.65 -8.01
C PRO A 299 -12.27 3.39 -7.00
N TRP A 300 -11.06 3.73 -7.45
CA TRP A 300 -10.11 4.55 -6.70
C TRP A 300 -9.46 5.57 -7.62
N PHE A 301 -9.50 6.85 -7.24
CA PHE A 301 -8.87 7.94 -7.98
C PHE A 301 -7.43 8.15 -7.50
N TYR A 302 -6.47 7.79 -8.34
CA TYR A 302 -5.06 8.00 -8.05
C TYR A 302 -4.66 9.45 -8.19
N ASP A 303 -5.15 10.11 -9.25
CA ASP A 303 -4.98 11.54 -9.52
C ASP A 303 -3.52 12.03 -9.39
N GLN A 304 -2.56 11.19 -9.81
CA GLN A 304 -1.12 11.43 -9.65
C GLN A 304 -0.61 12.69 -10.38
N PHE A 305 -1.39 13.22 -11.32
CA PHE A 305 -1.03 14.38 -12.13
C PHE A 305 -1.63 15.70 -11.64
N LEU A 306 -2.48 15.67 -10.60
CA LEU A 306 -3.01 16.89 -9.99
C LEU A 306 -1.89 17.74 -9.37
N GLU A 307 -2.14 19.05 -9.32
CA GLU A 307 -1.25 20.00 -8.65
C GLU A 307 -0.86 19.53 -7.23
N GLY A 308 0.42 19.67 -6.91
CA GLY A 308 0.98 19.33 -5.60
C GLY A 308 1.31 17.84 -5.40
N ILE A 309 0.68 16.91 -6.13
CA ILE A 309 0.89 15.47 -5.88
C ILE A 309 2.29 15.00 -6.25
N LEU A 310 2.83 15.46 -7.39
CA LEU A 310 4.22 15.17 -7.77
C LEU A 310 5.22 15.73 -6.75
N ALA A 311 5.01 16.98 -6.32
CA ALA A 311 5.88 17.62 -5.33
C ALA A 311 5.82 16.90 -3.97
N ALA A 312 4.63 16.49 -3.53
CA ALA A 312 4.45 15.68 -2.33
C ALA A 312 5.13 14.31 -2.45
N SER A 313 5.06 13.68 -3.64
CA SER A 313 5.71 12.38 -3.89
C SER A 313 7.24 12.48 -3.77
N LEU A 314 7.84 13.54 -4.32
CA LEU A 314 9.27 13.82 -4.19
C LEU A 314 9.66 14.17 -2.74
N HIS A 315 8.82 14.94 -2.04
CA HIS A 315 8.99 15.24 -0.62
C HIS A 315 8.98 13.98 0.25
N LEU A 316 8.05 13.05 0.02
CA LEU A 316 7.97 11.78 0.74
C LEU A 316 9.21 10.91 0.49
N LEU A 317 9.69 10.86 -0.76
CA LEU A 317 10.93 10.15 -1.08
C LEU A 317 12.14 10.78 -0.36
N ARG A 318 12.24 12.11 -0.31
CA ARG A 318 13.27 12.79 0.48
C ARG A 318 13.13 12.51 1.97
N LYS A 319 11.91 12.56 2.52
CA LYS A 319 11.64 12.24 3.93
C LYS A 319 12.13 10.83 4.31
N ALA A 320 11.93 9.85 3.42
CA ALA A 320 12.46 8.49 3.63
C ALA A 320 14.01 8.42 3.69
N ASN A 321 14.69 9.48 3.24
CA ASN A 321 16.14 9.66 3.26
C ASN A 321 16.57 10.79 4.22
N ASP A 322 15.82 11.05 5.30
CA ASP A 322 16.10 12.11 6.26
C ASP A 322 16.19 13.51 5.63
N PHE A 323 15.42 13.76 4.57
CA PHE A 323 15.44 14.96 3.72
C PHE A 323 16.76 15.21 2.97
N ALA A 324 17.67 14.25 2.98
CA ALA A 324 18.91 14.33 2.23
C ALA A 324 18.75 13.72 0.83
N VAL A 325 19.35 14.35 -0.17
CA VAL A 325 19.52 13.73 -1.48
C VAL A 325 20.57 12.63 -1.39
N SER A 326 20.20 11.44 -1.86
CA SER A 326 21.03 10.24 -1.84
C SER A 326 21.01 9.55 -3.19
N THR A 327 22.09 8.84 -3.54
CA THR A 327 22.14 7.97 -4.73
C THR A 327 21.07 6.89 -4.72
N ASN A 328 20.57 6.52 -3.54
CA ASN A 328 19.46 5.58 -3.37
C ASN A 328 18.17 6.08 -4.05
N MET A 329 18.01 7.38 -4.22
CA MET A 329 16.87 7.97 -4.95
C MET A 329 16.99 7.80 -6.48
N GLY A 330 18.03 7.15 -6.99
CA GLY A 330 18.10 6.66 -8.38
C GLY A 330 17.80 5.16 -8.52
N ASP A 331 17.60 4.43 -7.43
CA ASP A 331 17.43 2.97 -7.43
C ASP A 331 15.95 2.58 -7.20
N PRO A 332 15.23 2.09 -8.22
CA PRO A 332 13.85 1.59 -8.08
C PRO A 332 13.65 0.52 -6.99
N VAL A 333 14.67 -0.31 -6.72
CA VAL A 333 14.60 -1.33 -5.64
C VAL A 333 14.51 -0.62 -4.30
N TYR A 334 15.37 0.36 -4.05
CA TYR A 334 15.31 1.16 -2.84
C TYR A 334 14.05 2.02 -2.77
N ILE A 335 13.70 2.71 -3.86
CA ILE A 335 12.51 3.58 -3.92
C ILE A 335 11.27 2.78 -3.52
N SER A 336 11.05 1.60 -4.12
CA SER A 336 9.88 0.77 -3.79
C SER A 336 9.84 0.37 -2.31
N ARG A 337 10.97 -0.04 -1.72
CA ARG A 337 11.08 -0.36 -0.30
C ARG A 337 10.83 0.86 0.59
N ALA A 338 11.42 2.01 0.26
CA ALA A 338 11.23 3.26 0.98
C ALA A 338 9.77 3.74 0.95
N LEU A 339 9.07 3.57 -0.17
CA LEU A 339 7.65 3.89 -0.29
C LEU A 339 6.78 3.00 0.62
N SER A 340 7.07 1.70 0.71
CA SER A 340 6.36 0.79 1.63
C SER A 340 6.45 1.24 3.09
N ARG A 341 7.57 1.85 3.48
CA ARG A 341 7.85 2.37 4.82
C ARG A 341 7.23 3.73 5.08
N ILE A 342 7.48 4.72 4.20
CA ILE A 342 7.17 6.13 4.48
C ILE A 342 5.67 6.46 4.38
N LEU A 343 4.89 5.59 3.75
CA LEU A 343 3.45 5.77 3.62
C LEU A 343 2.67 5.30 4.85
N ASN A 344 3.29 4.48 5.71
CA ASN A 344 2.72 4.11 6.99
C ASN A 344 3.35 4.91 8.14
N ASN A 345 2.59 5.15 9.20
CA ASN A 345 3.01 6.01 10.30
C ASN A 345 4.02 5.37 11.28
N CYS A 346 4.22 4.05 11.26
CA CYS A 346 4.76 3.32 12.42
C CYS A 346 6.14 3.79 12.89
N ASP A 347 7.05 4.13 11.97
CA ASP A 347 8.45 4.44 12.31
C ASP A 347 8.84 5.90 12.03
N ASP A 348 8.45 6.44 10.87
CA ASP A 348 8.96 7.73 10.35
C ASP A 348 7.95 8.89 10.49
N CYS A 349 6.88 8.69 11.26
CA CYS A 349 5.69 9.56 11.22
C CYS A 349 5.20 9.76 9.77
N GLY A 350 5.12 8.66 9.02
CA GLY A 350 4.70 8.63 7.63
C GLY A 350 3.23 9.02 7.41
N VAL A 351 2.73 8.80 6.20
CA VAL A 351 1.50 9.45 5.73
C VAL A 351 0.24 9.01 6.48
N LEU A 352 0.03 7.71 6.68
CA LEU A 352 -1.28 7.17 7.05
C LEU A 352 -1.23 6.32 8.32
N ILE A 353 -2.19 6.54 9.22
CA ILE A 353 -2.40 5.74 10.43
C ILE A 353 -3.37 4.61 10.14
N GLY A 354 -2.92 3.36 10.33
CA GLY A 354 -3.75 2.18 10.22
C GLY A 354 -4.65 1.98 11.44
N ARG A 355 -5.94 1.63 11.22
CA ARG A 355 -6.86 1.27 12.32
C ARG A 355 -7.92 0.26 11.88
N TRP A 356 -8.14 -0.73 12.72
CA TRP A 356 -9.02 -1.88 12.46
C TRP A 356 -10.01 -2.17 13.60
N ASP A 357 -10.06 -1.40 14.68
CA ASP A 357 -10.97 -1.70 15.80
C ASP A 357 -12.45 -1.38 15.52
N GLY A 358 -12.76 -0.73 14.38
CA GLY A 358 -14.10 -0.33 13.98
C GLY A 358 -14.54 1.03 14.54
N ASP A 359 -13.71 1.69 15.36
CA ASP A 359 -14.00 3.03 15.90
C ASP A 359 -13.16 4.08 15.17
N TYR A 360 -13.83 4.96 14.43
CA TYR A 360 -13.19 6.00 13.62
C TYR A 360 -13.71 7.39 13.97
N ALA A 361 -14.28 7.59 15.16
CA ALA A 361 -14.96 8.84 15.52
C ALA A 361 -14.06 10.09 15.46
N ASP A 362 -12.74 9.93 15.59
CA ASP A 362 -11.74 11.00 15.58
C ASP A 362 -10.97 11.14 14.25
N GLY A 363 -11.41 10.48 13.18
CA GLY A 363 -10.77 10.53 11.87
C GLY A 363 -11.72 10.16 10.73
N THR A 364 -11.17 9.90 9.56
CA THR A 364 -11.91 9.42 8.40
C THR A 364 -11.97 7.89 8.43
N ARG A 365 -13.17 7.34 8.29
CA ARG A 365 -13.37 5.89 8.17
C ARG A 365 -12.66 5.38 6.91
N PRO A 366 -11.87 4.28 6.97
CA PRO A 366 -11.12 3.76 5.82
C PRO A 366 -11.97 3.52 4.55
N THR A 367 -13.24 3.11 4.70
CA THR A 367 -14.17 2.86 3.60
C THR A 367 -14.74 4.13 2.95
N SER A 368 -14.50 5.31 3.54
CA SER A 368 -14.96 6.61 3.00
C SER A 368 -13.94 7.26 2.06
N TRP A 369 -12.69 6.78 2.03
CA TRP A 369 -11.72 7.24 1.05
C TRP A 369 -12.06 6.68 -0.34
N MET A 370 -11.91 7.53 -1.35
CA MET A 370 -12.08 7.15 -2.76
C MET A 370 -10.88 7.52 -3.63
N GLY A 371 -9.88 8.16 -3.07
CA GLY A 371 -8.72 8.60 -3.83
C GLY A 371 -7.57 8.97 -2.92
N SER A 372 -6.39 9.03 -3.50
CA SER A 372 -5.14 9.27 -2.76
C SER A 372 -4.85 10.76 -2.57
N ALA A 373 -5.28 11.62 -3.51
CA ALA A 373 -4.98 13.04 -3.48
C ALA A 373 -5.46 13.75 -2.19
N PRO A 374 -6.69 13.53 -1.67
CA PRO A 374 -7.11 14.13 -0.40
C PRO A 374 -6.23 13.72 0.79
N ILE A 375 -5.79 12.46 0.84
CA ILE A 375 -4.91 11.94 1.90
C ILE A 375 -3.55 12.63 1.84
N ILE A 376 -2.96 12.70 0.64
CA ILE A 376 -1.66 13.33 0.43
C ILE A 376 -1.73 14.82 0.80
N ASN A 377 -2.76 15.53 0.33
CA ASN A 377 -2.92 16.96 0.60
C ASN A 377 -3.13 17.23 2.10
N GLU A 378 -3.98 16.47 2.78
CA GLU A 378 -4.18 16.62 4.24
C GLU A 378 -2.88 16.38 5.01
N TYR A 379 -2.09 15.39 4.62
CA TYR A 379 -0.78 15.13 5.20
C TYR A 379 0.20 16.31 4.96
N MET A 380 0.26 16.82 3.74
CA MET A 380 1.16 17.93 3.39
C MET A 380 0.75 19.25 4.06
N GLU A 381 -0.55 19.51 4.21
CA GLU A 381 -1.09 20.72 4.86
C GLU A 381 -0.91 20.68 6.38
N SER A 382 -1.19 19.53 7.00
CA SER A 382 -1.13 19.39 8.46
C SER A 382 0.28 19.10 8.98
N GLY A 383 1.14 18.52 8.15
CA GLY A 383 2.41 17.93 8.56
C GLY A 383 2.25 16.74 9.52
N GLN A 384 1.04 16.20 9.67
CA GLN A 384 0.70 15.11 10.58
C GLN A 384 0.18 13.89 9.81
N PRO A 385 0.42 12.67 10.34
CA PRO A 385 -0.17 11.45 9.80
C PRO A 385 -1.70 11.50 9.76
N VAL A 386 -2.27 11.10 8.64
CA VAL A 386 -3.71 11.13 8.35
C VAL A 386 -4.42 9.93 8.94
N LYS A 387 -5.61 10.15 9.48
CA LYS A 387 -6.47 9.13 10.11
C LYS A 387 -7.69 8.83 9.23
N TYR A 388 -8.05 7.59 8.93
CA TYR A 388 -7.34 6.31 9.10
C TYR A 388 -7.32 5.53 7.78
N GLY A 389 -6.42 4.55 7.70
CA GLY A 389 -6.27 3.64 6.57
C GLY A 389 -6.43 2.17 6.93
N GLN A 390 -6.69 1.37 5.90
CA GLN A 390 -6.59 -0.10 5.89
C GLN A 390 -5.87 -0.55 4.63
N CYS A 391 -5.63 -1.86 4.44
CA CYS A 391 -4.71 -2.38 3.42
C CYS A 391 -4.94 -1.80 2.01
N TRP A 392 -6.19 -1.72 1.54
CA TRP A 392 -6.47 -1.12 0.23
C TRP A 392 -6.11 0.37 0.15
N VAL A 393 -6.33 1.14 1.23
CA VAL A 393 -5.97 2.57 1.28
C VAL A 393 -4.45 2.72 1.18
N PHE A 394 -3.68 1.89 1.90
CA PHE A 394 -2.21 1.87 1.81
C PHE A 394 -1.75 1.52 0.40
N SER A 395 -2.31 0.45 -0.19
CA SER A 395 -1.93 0.01 -1.53
C SER A 395 -2.22 1.07 -2.59
N HIS A 396 -3.41 1.68 -2.56
CA HIS A 396 -3.75 2.68 -3.56
C HIS A 396 -3.00 4.01 -3.35
N LEU A 397 -2.66 4.37 -2.11
CA LEU A 397 -1.76 5.48 -1.81
C LEU A 397 -0.35 5.24 -2.38
N LEU A 398 0.20 4.03 -2.21
CA LEU A 398 1.49 3.66 -2.80
C LEU A 398 1.44 3.72 -4.32
N THR A 399 0.36 3.23 -4.93
CA THR A 399 0.21 3.27 -6.38
C THR A 399 0.27 4.70 -6.92
N THR A 400 -0.39 5.66 -6.27
CA THR A 400 -0.32 7.08 -6.67
C THR A 400 1.11 7.61 -6.62
N VAL A 401 1.81 7.42 -5.50
CA VAL A 401 3.16 7.96 -5.32
C VAL A 401 4.17 7.28 -6.26
N ALA A 402 4.09 5.95 -6.41
CA ALA A 402 4.93 5.20 -7.33
C ALA A 402 4.74 5.67 -8.79
N ARG A 403 3.49 5.81 -9.25
CA ARG A 403 3.18 6.27 -10.62
C ARG A 403 3.62 7.70 -10.86
N ALA A 404 3.45 8.60 -9.88
CA ALA A 404 3.93 9.98 -9.94
C ALA A 404 5.46 10.04 -10.15
N LEU A 405 6.21 9.14 -9.51
CA LEU A 405 7.68 9.04 -9.63
C LEU A 405 8.14 8.32 -10.91
N GLY A 406 7.21 7.77 -11.70
CA GLY A 406 7.49 7.02 -12.92
C GLY A 406 7.77 5.52 -12.71
N LEU A 407 7.48 4.98 -11.53
CA LEU A 407 7.59 3.53 -11.25
C LEU A 407 6.29 2.82 -11.67
N PRO A 408 6.31 1.93 -12.68
CA PRO A 408 5.09 1.23 -13.09
C PRO A 408 4.56 0.39 -11.95
N CYS A 409 3.31 0.65 -11.55
CA CYS A 409 2.73 0.08 -10.34
C CYS A 409 1.26 -0.30 -10.53
N ARG A 410 0.83 -1.41 -9.93
CA ARG A 410 -0.57 -1.83 -9.84
C ARG A 410 -0.92 -2.32 -8.44
N SER A 411 -2.17 -2.09 -8.04
CA SER A 411 -2.75 -2.62 -6.80
C SER A 411 -3.24 -4.06 -7.05
N VAL A 412 -2.98 -4.95 -6.09
CA VAL A 412 -3.28 -6.39 -6.19
C VAL A 412 -4.00 -6.84 -4.93
N THR A 413 -5.09 -7.57 -5.10
CA THR A 413 -5.88 -8.16 -4.02
C THR A 413 -5.68 -9.66 -3.97
N ASN A 414 -5.30 -10.18 -2.81
CA ASN A 414 -5.24 -11.60 -2.51
C ASN A 414 -6.41 -12.00 -1.62
N PHE A 415 -7.21 -13.01 -2.02
CA PHE A 415 -8.31 -13.52 -1.19
C PHE A 415 -7.87 -14.73 -0.37
N SER A 416 -8.41 -14.88 0.83
CA SER A 416 -7.92 -15.86 1.81
C SER A 416 -6.41 -15.70 2.03
N SER A 417 -6.01 -14.46 2.37
CA SER A 417 -4.60 -14.08 2.55
C SER A 417 -4.14 -14.48 3.95
N ALA A 418 -3.13 -15.33 4.02
CA ALA A 418 -2.51 -15.71 5.27
C ALA A 418 -1.73 -14.53 5.87
N HIS A 419 -1.76 -14.39 7.19
CA HIS A 419 -0.91 -13.48 7.94
C HIS A 419 -0.18 -14.30 9.01
N ASP A 420 1.01 -14.77 8.63
CA ASP A 420 1.92 -15.58 9.44
C ASP A 420 2.79 -14.66 10.30
N THR A 421 2.63 -14.76 11.61
CA THR A 421 3.29 -13.89 12.59
C THR A 421 4.60 -14.47 13.14
N ASP A 422 4.92 -15.74 12.85
CA ASP A 422 6.09 -16.42 13.41
C ASP A 422 7.07 -16.98 12.34
N LEU A 423 6.78 -16.67 11.07
CA LEU A 423 7.59 -17.01 9.89
C LEU A 423 7.76 -18.53 9.73
N THR A 424 6.77 -19.31 10.13
CA THR A 424 6.76 -20.76 9.92
C THR A 424 6.31 -21.17 8.51
N MET A 425 5.71 -20.25 7.75
CA MET A 425 4.97 -20.48 6.51
C MET A 425 3.79 -21.44 6.70
N THR A 426 3.30 -21.54 7.94
CA THR A 426 2.05 -22.20 8.30
C THR A 426 1.14 -21.19 8.98
N ILE A 427 -0.17 -21.47 8.98
CA ILE A 427 -1.10 -20.75 9.84
C ILE A 427 -1.47 -21.67 10.99
N ASP A 428 -1.01 -21.30 12.19
CA ASP A 428 -1.12 -22.10 13.38
C ASP A 428 -2.37 -21.71 14.17
N LYS A 429 -3.33 -22.64 14.27
CA LYS A 429 -4.54 -22.46 15.07
C LYS A 429 -4.67 -23.48 16.17
N TYR A 430 -4.76 -23.00 17.39
CA TYR A 430 -5.06 -23.78 18.56
C TYR A 430 -6.56 -23.68 18.87
N VAL A 431 -7.20 -24.83 19.00
CA VAL A 431 -8.61 -24.93 19.41
C VAL A 431 -8.77 -25.84 20.62
N ASP A 432 -9.85 -25.65 21.35
CA ASP A 432 -10.23 -26.57 22.42
C ASP A 432 -10.92 -27.84 21.87
N ALA A 433 -11.33 -28.73 22.78
CA ALA A 433 -12.01 -29.98 22.43
C ALA A 433 -13.36 -29.76 21.71
N GLU A 434 -13.89 -28.55 21.79
CA GLU A 434 -15.15 -28.10 21.22
C GLU A 434 -14.97 -27.42 19.85
N GLY A 435 -13.73 -27.21 19.42
CA GLY A 435 -13.36 -26.56 18.17
C GLY A 435 -13.29 -25.04 18.26
N ASP A 436 -13.44 -24.46 19.45
CA ASP A 436 -13.37 -23.02 19.67
C ASP A 436 -11.91 -22.55 19.77
N GLU A 437 -11.61 -21.42 19.11
CA GLU A 437 -10.24 -20.85 19.09
C GLU A 437 -9.75 -20.45 20.48
N VAL A 438 -8.52 -20.86 20.80
CA VAL A 438 -7.83 -20.52 22.04
C VAL A 438 -7.11 -19.19 21.83
N GLU A 439 -7.84 -18.09 22.00
CA GLU A 439 -7.44 -16.72 21.66
C GLU A 439 -6.02 -16.34 22.08
N TYR A 440 -5.58 -16.67 23.31
CA TYR A 440 -4.24 -16.31 23.80
C TYR A 440 -3.08 -17.09 23.16
N LYS A 441 -3.36 -18.07 22.31
CA LYS A 441 -2.36 -18.85 21.56
C LYS A 441 -2.41 -18.61 20.04
N ASN A 442 -3.44 -17.93 19.53
CA ASN A 442 -3.68 -17.77 18.10
C ASN A 442 -3.33 -16.35 17.68
N ASP A 443 -2.06 -16.12 17.34
CA ASP A 443 -1.61 -14.82 16.84
C ASP A 443 -1.77 -14.72 15.30
N ASP A 444 -1.64 -15.85 14.58
CA ASP A 444 -1.86 -15.90 13.12
C ASP A 444 -3.32 -15.66 12.72
N SER A 445 -3.53 -15.09 11.53
CA SER A 445 -4.86 -14.89 10.97
C SER A 445 -4.92 -15.20 9.47
N VAL A 446 -6.15 -15.34 8.96
CA VAL A 446 -6.42 -15.42 7.53
C VAL A 446 -7.42 -14.33 7.22
N TRP A 447 -7.02 -13.40 6.37
CA TRP A 447 -7.82 -12.28 5.95
C TRP A 447 -8.68 -12.71 4.77
N ASN A 448 -9.95 -12.33 4.77
CA ASN A 448 -10.86 -12.61 3.65
C ASN A 448 -10.28 -12.06 2.35
N PHE A 449 -9.67 -10.87 2.44
CA PHE A 449 -8.79 -10.34 1.43
C PHE A 449 -7.72 -9.42 2.06
N HIS A 450 -6.57 -9.36 1.41
CA HIS A 450 -5.52 -8.39 1.67
C HIS A 450 -5.10 -7.73 0.36
N VAL A 451 -4.63 -6.48 0.43
CA VAL A 451 -4.30 -5.68 -0.76
C VAL A 451 -2.91 -5.09 -0.61
N TRP A 452 -2.05 -5.35 -1.60
CA TRP A 452 -0.69 -4.82 -1.69
C TRP A 452 -0.43 -4.27 -3.10
N ASN A 453 0.83 -4.01 -3.44
CA ASN A 453 1.25 -3.48 -4.74
C ASN A 453 2.20 -4.41 -5.47
N GLU A 454 2.15 -4.36 -6.79
CA GLU A 454 3.25 -4.84 -7.62
C GLU A 454 3.92 -3.66 -8.32
N VAL A 455 5.25 -3.69 -8.38
CA VAL A 455 6.09 -2.74 -9.13
C VAL A 455 6.92 -3.48 -10.18
N TRP A 456 7.12 -2.87 -11.35
CA TRP A 456 7.90 -3.48 -12.43
C TRP A 456 9.37 -3.04 -12.36
N ILE A 457 10.29 -4.01 -12.17
CA ILE A 457 11.72 -3.74 -11.96
C ILE A 457 12.57 -4.86 -12.60
N HIS A 458 13.63 -4.49 -13.31
CA HIS A 458 14.74 -5.36 -13.70
C HIS A 458 15.76 -5.48 -12.56
N ARG A 459 16.30 -6.68 -12.33
CA ARG A 459 17.13 -7.04 -11.17
C ARG A 459 18.56 -7.45 -11.56
N PRO A 460 19.37 -6.54 -12.14
CA PRO A 460 20.76 -6.83 -12.46
C PRO A 460 21.61 -7.16 -11.22
N ASP A 461 21.17 -6.75 -10.02
CA ASP A 461 21.75 -7.14 -8.75
C ASP A 461 21.56 -8.65 -8.48
N LEU A 462 20.35 -9.19 -8.71
CA LEU A 462 20.07 -10.62 -8.57
C LEU A 462 20.69 -11.45 -9.69
N ASP A 463 20.82 -10.91 -10.89
CA ASP A 463 21.56 -11.57 -11.98
C ASP A 463 23.00 -11.84 -11.58
N ARG A 464 23.68 -10.83 -11.01
CA ARG A 464 25.06 -10.96 -10.52
C ARG A 464 25.15 -11.92 -9.33
N LEU A 465 24.19 -11.85 -8.42
CA LEU A 465 24.19 -12.67 -7.20
C LEU A 465 23.92 -14.16 -7.49
N THR A 466 22.99 -14.43 -8.41
CA THR A 466 22.49 -15.79 -8.65
C THR A 466 23.07 -16.45 -9.90
N GLY A 467 23.68 -15.67 -10.81
CA GLY A 467 24.19 -16.14 -12.10
C GLY A 467 23.10 -16.43 -13.14
N HIS A 468 21.83 -16.07 -12.89
CA HIS A 468 20.70 -16.34 -13.77
C HIS A 468 20.12 -15.04 -14.34
N THR A 469 20.59 -14.62 -15.52
CA THR A 469 20.17 -13.37 -16.16
C THR A 469 18.66 -13.30 -16.41
N GLY A 470 18.03 -12.24 -15.91
CA GLY A 470 16.62 -11.92 -16.11
C GLY A 470 15.63 -12.85 -15.40
N LYS A 471 16.09 -13.80 -14.57
CA LYS A 471 15.21 -14.78 -13.90
C LYS A 471 14.21 -14.11 -12.96
N PHE A 472 14.61 -13.00 -12.35
CA PHE A 472 13.83 -12.29 -11.32
C PHE A 472 13.38 -10.90 -11.77
N ASP A 473 13.42 -10.63 -13.07
CA ASP A 473 12.91 -9.39 -13.66
C ASP A 473 11.37 -9.39 -13.72
N GLY A 474 10.79 -8.19 -13.73
CA GLY A 474 9.37 -7.96 -13.93
C GLY A 474 8.66 -7.54 -12.66
N TRP A 475 7.49 -8.11 -12.39
CA TRP A 475 6.67 -7.73 -11.25
C TRP A 475 7.28 -8.17 -9.92
N HIS A 476 7.28 -7.25 -8.96
CA HIS A 476 7.71 -7.45 -7.58
C HIS A 476 6.63 -7.01 -6.60
N ALA A 477 6.28 -7.86 -5.63
CA ALA A 477 5.34 -7.55 -4.58
C ALA A 477 5.97 -6.60 -3.54
N VAL A 478 5.23 -5.56 -3.16
CA VAL A 478 5.58 -4.52 -2.19
C VAL A 478 4.34 -4.21 -1.38
N ASP A 479 4.45 -4.15 -0.05
CA ASP A 479 3.29 -3.90 0.82
C ASP A 479 3.56 -2.78 1.82
N ALA A 480 2.76 -1.71 1.73
CA ALA A 480 2.82 -0.57 2.64
C ALA A 480 1.96 -0.77 3.91
N THR A 481 1.18 -1.85 3.99
CA THR A 481 0.40 -2.18 5.18
C THR A 481 1.37 -2.65 6.28
N PRO A 482 1.37 -1.99 7.46
CA PRO A 482 2.30 -2.37 8.52
C PRO A 482 1.84 -3.69 9.18
N GLN A 483 2.42 -4.80 8.72
CA GLN A 483 2.16 -6.16 9.20
C GLN A 483 3.32 -6.65 10.06
N GLU A 484 4.46 -6.94 9.43
CA GLU A 484 5.67 -7.46 10.08
C GLU A 484 6.86 -6.50 9.96
N LEU A 485 7.81 -6.63 10.88
CA LEU A 485 9.05 -5.87 10.85
C LEU A 485 10.05 -6.51 9.88
N SER A 486 10.60 -5.69 8.97
CA SER A 486 11.71 -6.04 8.10
C SER A 486 12.88 -5.08 8.34
N ASP A 487 14.05 -5.60 8.71
CA ASP A 487 15.20 -4.81 9.16
C ASP A 487 14.86 -3.86 10.34
N SER A 488 13.99 -4.32 11.24
CA SER A 488 13.51 -3.58 12.44
C SER A 488 12.62 -2.36 12.15
N VAL A 489 12.06 -2.25 10.94
CA VAL A 489 11.08 -1.21 10.57
C VAL A 489 9.89 -1.85 9.82
N PHE A 490 8.72 -1.21 9.83
CA PHE A 490 7.53 -1.66 9.10
C PHE A 490 7.65 -1.31 7.62
N GLN A 491 8.23 -2.24 6.86
CA GLN A 491 8.40 -2.18 5.41
C GLN A 491 8.34 -3.60 4.83
N CYS A 492 7.92 -3.76 3.57
CA CYS A 492 7.82 -5.07 2.95
C CYS A 492 8.11 -5.01 1.44
N GLY A 493 9.01 -5.88 0.98
CA GLY A 493 9.42 -5.99 -0.42
C GLY A 493 10.58 -5.06 -0.82
N PRO A 494 10.94 -5.01 -2.11
CA PRO A 494 10.31 -5.69 -3.25
C PRO A 494 10.69 -7.18 -3.38
N SER A 495 9.67 -8.05 -3.40
CA SER A 495 9.81 -9.51 -3.61
C SER A 495 9.52 -9.91 -5.05
N PRO A 496 10.46 -10.53 -5.79
CA PRO A 496 10.19 -10.96 -7.16
C PRO A 496 9.08 -12.02 -7.21
N LEU A 497 8.05 -11.84 -8.04
CA LEU A 497 6.97 -12.81 -8.18
C LEU A 497 7.47 -14.19 -8.64
N ALA A 498 8.49 -14.20 -9.51
CA ALA A 498 9.16 -15.42 -9.91
C ALA A 498 9.80 -16.19 -8.73
N ALA A 499 10.33 -15.46 -7.73
CA ALA A 499 10.89 -16.08 -6.53
C ALA A 499 9.80 -16.65 -5.62
N ILE A 500 8.69 -15.91 -5.44
CA ILE A 500 7.51 -16.37 -4.71
C ILE A 500 6.98 -17.66 -5.35
N LYS A 501 6.72 -17.66 -6.67
CA LYS A 501 6.19 -18.81 -7.40
C LYS A 501 7.06 -20.05 -7.32
N GLN A 502 8.39 -19.88 -7.32
CA GLN A 502 9.35 -20.98 -7.25
C GLN A 502 9.77 -21.35 -5.82
N GLY A 503 9.17 -20.73 -4.79
CA GLY A 503 9.56 -20.92 -3.38
C GLY A 503 11.04 -20.65 -3.13
N ASP A 504 11.63 -19.73 -3.90
CA ASP A 504 12.99 -19.23 -3.71
C ASP A 504 12.97 -18.16 -2.59
N VAL A 505 12.45 -18.52 -1.42
CA VAL A 505 12.11 -17.62 -0.29
C VAL A 505 13.29 -16.85 0.34
N HIS A 506 14.50 -17.11 -0.14
CA HIS A 506 15.76 -16.46 0.27
C HIS A 506 16.20 -15.34 -0.70
N ILE A 507 15.50 -15.19 -1.83
CA ILE A 507 15.76 -14.16 -2.83
C ILE A 507 15.03 -12.88 -2.45
N GLY A 508 15.63 -11.74 -2.78
CA GLY A 508 15.01 -10.43 -2.60
C GLY A 508 14.94 -9.99 -1.14
N TYR A 509 13.87 -9.25 -0.84
CA TYR A 509 13.50 -8.83 0.51
C TYR A 509 12.10 -9.37 0.82
N ASP A 510 11.90 -9.92 2.01
CA ASP A 510 10.60 -10.33 2.56
C ASP A 510 9.83 -11.41 1.79
N THR A 511 10.48 -12.08 0.83
CA THR A 511 9.83 -13.10 -0.02
C THR A 511 9.29 -14.27 0.76
N LYS A 512 9.91 -14.62 1.89
CA LYS A 512 9.39 -15.65 2.79
C LYS A 512 8.02 -15.28 3.38
N PHE A 513 7.85 -14.02 3.77
CA PHE A 513 6.59 -13.51 4.33
C PHE A 513 5.50 -13.52 3.26
N ILE A 514 5.74 -12.90 2.11
CA ILE A 514 4.76 -12.84 1.01
C ILE A 514 4.45 -14.24 0.47
N PHE A 515 5.43 -15.16 0.46
CA PHE A 515 5.17 -16.56 0.13
C PHE A 515 4.16 -17.21 1.08
N ALA A 516 4.27 -16.96 2.39
CA ALA A 516 3.30 -17.45 3.36
C ALA A 516 1.91 -16.88 3.08
N GLU A 517 1.79 -15.59 2.74
CA GLU A 517 0.49 -14.96 2.45
C GLU A 517 -0.32 -15.67 1.34
N VAL A 518 0.38 -16.28 0.37
CA VAL A 518 -0.26 -16.93 -0.80
C VAL A 518 -0.21 -18.46 -0.79
N ASN A 519 0.67 -19.08 0.00
CA ASN A 519 0.92 -20.54 0.00
C ASN A 519 0.97 -21.18 1.40
N ALA A 520 0.70 -20.45 2.49
CA ALA A 520 0.73 -21.06 3.82
C ALA A 520 -0.28 -22.21 3.95
N GLU A 521 0.11 -23.26 4.67
CA GLU A 521 -0.78 -24.38 4.97
C GLU A 521 -1.37 -24.24 6.39
N TYR A 522 -2.61 -24.69 6.58
CA TYR A 522 -3.31 -24.59 7.87
C TYR A 522 -2.92 -25.73 8.81
N TYR A 523 -2.23 -25.41 9.90
CA TYR A 523 -1.92 -26.36 10.96
C TYR A 523 -2.84 -26.11 12.16
N LYS A 524 -3.62 -27.12 12.59
CA LYS A 524 -4.59 -26.95 13.67
C LYS A 524 -4.38 -27.94 14.81
N GLU A 525 -3.99 -27.45 15.97
CA GLU A 525 -3.78 -28.27 17.16
C GLU A 525 -5.01 -28.23 18.08
N VAL A 526 -5.54 -29.41 18.41
CA VAL A 526 -6.62 -29.56 19.41
C VAL A 526 -6.01 -29.75 20.79
N ILE A 527 -6.19 -28.74 21.63
CA ILE A 527 -5.78 -28.76 23.01
C ILE A 527 -6.94 -29.28 23.85
N VAL A 528 -6.85 -30.55 24.24
CA VAL A 528 -7.74 -31.09 25.27
C VAL A 528 -7.20 -30.65 26.63
N VAL A 529 -7.71 -29.53 27.14
CA VAL A 529 -7.44 -29.14 28.52
C VAL A 529 -8.21 -30.11 29.41
N VAL A 530 -7.52 -31.10 29.97
CA VAL A 530 -8.06 -31.87 31.09
C VAL A 530 -8.16 -30.88 32.25
N VAL A 531 -9.33 -30.29 32.43
CA VAL A 531 -9.67 -29.58 33.65
C VAL A 531 -9.69 -30.65 34.73
N VAL A 532 -8.55 -30.87 35.36
CA VAL A 532 -8.52 -31.55 36.65
C VAL A 532 -9.30 -30.64 37.56
N VAL A 533 -10.60 -30.93 37.70
CA VAL A 533 -11.44 -30.39 38.76
C VAL A 533 -10.80 -30.90 40.04
N VAL A 534 -9.81 -30.17 40.54
CA VAL A 534 -9.33 -30.35 41.90
C VAL A 534 -10.56 -30.05 42.72
N VAL A 535 -11.14 -31.09 43.29
CA VAL A 535 -12.32 -31.04 44.13
C VAL A 535 -11.94 -30.24 45.38
N VAL A 536 -11.98 -28.91 45.29
CA VAL A 536 -11.81 -27.97 46.42
C VAL A 536 -12.96 -28.16 47.43
N VAL A 537 -14.00 -28.91 47.07
CA VAL A 537 -15.13 -29.26 47.93
C VAL A 537 -14.77 -30.27 49.03
N VAL A 538 -13.72 -31.08 48.89
CA VAL A 538 -13.34 -32.06 49.94
C VAL A 538 -12.41 -31.44 50.99
N VAL A 539 -11.65 -30.39 50.66
CA VAL A 539 -10.73 -29.75 51.61
C VAL A 539 -11.48 -28.85 52.61
N VAL A 540 -12.57 -28.21 52.21
CA VAL A 540 -13.35 -27.35 53.12
C VAL A 540 -14.14 -28.18 54.16
N VAL A 541 -14.57 -29.39 53.81
CA VAL A 541 -15.30 -30.27 54.74
C VAL A 541 -14.35 -31.00 55.70
N VAL A 542 -13.12 -31.31 55.29
CA VAL A 542 -12.11 -31.96 56.16
C VAL A 542 -11.41 -30.95 57.09
N VAL A 543 -11.40 -29.65 56.77
CA VAL A 543 -10.77 -28.62 57.63
C VAL A 543 -11.68 -28.13 58.77
N VAL A 544 -13.00 -28.37 58.70
CA VAL A 544 -13.94 -27.98 59.78
C VAL A 544 -14.09 -29.05 60.86
N VAL A 545 -13.64 -30.29 60.63
CA VAL A 545 -13.73 -31.38 61.61
C VAL A 545 -12.42 -32.19 61.63
N VAL A 546 -11.39 -31.67 62.28
CA VAL A 546 -10.50 -32.39 63.23
C VAL A 546 -9.45 -31.39 63.75
N VAL A 547 -9.60 -31.07 65.04
CA VAL A 547 -8.64 -30.36 65.86
C VAL A 547 -7.61 -31.36 66.40
N ARG A 548 -6.33 -30.93 66.43
CA ARG A 548 -5.18 -31.48 67.17
C ARG A 548 -4.52 -32.76 66.62
N VAL A 549 -3.19 -32.63 66.50
CA VAL A 549 -2.18 -33.66 66.16
C VAL A 549 -2.34 -34.09 64.69
N VAL A 550 -1.40 -33.86 63.78
CA VAL A 550 -0.18 -34.67 63.63
C VAL A 550 0.66 -34.01 62.52
N VAL A 551 1.89 -33.59 62.85
CA VAL A 551 2.90 -33.06 61.90
C VAL A 551 3.32 -34.11 60.84
N VAL A 552 2.93 -35.37 61.01
CA VAL A 552 3.16 -36.48 60.06
C VAL A 552 2.05 -36.60 58.99
N VAL A 553 0.82 -36.12 59.24
CA VAL A 553 -0.28 -36.21 58.26
C VAL A 553 -0.18 -35.10 57.22
N VAL A 554 0.31 -33.90 57.60
CA VAL A 554 0.53 -32.81 56.64
C VAL A 554 1.66 -33.16 55.66
N ALA A 555 2.73 -33.82 56.10
CA ALA A 555 3.77 -34.30 55.19
C ALA A 555 3.24 -35.39 54.24
N ALA A 556 2.47 -36.35 54.74
CA ALA A 556 1.86 -37.39 53.91
C ALA A 556 0.84 -36.81 52.91
N VAL A 557 -0.01 -35.87 53.33
CA VAL A 557 -0.98 -35.19 52.45
C VAL A 557 -0.27 -34.29 51.44
N VAL A 558 0.78 -33.55 51.82
CA VAL A 558 1.59 -32.77 50.88
C VAL A 558 2.33 -33.68 49.90
N THR A 559 2.79 -34.86 50.32
CA THR A 559 3.46 -35.81 49.42
C THR A 559 2.45 -36.50 48.50
N VAL A 560 1.24 -36.82 48.97
CA VAL A 560 0.15 -37.36 48.15
C VAL A 560 -0.42 -36.31 47.20
N VAL A 561 -0.54 -35.05 47.62
CA VAL A 561 -0.94 -33.92 46.77
C VAL A 561 0.16 -33.56 45.77
N ALA A 562 1.44 -33.64 46.16
CA ALA A 562 2.57 -33.46 45.24
C ALA A 562 2.72 -34.64 44.27
N ALA A 563 2.44 -35.88 44.71
CA ALA A 563 2.40 -37.06 43.85
C ALA A 563 1.16 -37.07 42.94
N ALA A 564 0.01 -36.58 43.40
CA ALA A 564 -1.19 -36.38 42.60
C ALA A 564 -1.03 -35.19 41.63
N ALA A 565 -0.33 -34.12 42.02
CA ALA A 565 0.05 -33.02 41.14
C ALA A 565 1.14 -33.43 40.14
N ALA A 566 2.07 -34.31 40.52
CA ALA A 566 3.06 -34.91 39.63
C ALA A 566 2.45 -35.99 38.72
N ALA A 567 1.40 -36.70 39.16
CA ALA A 567 0.60 -37.60 38.34
C ALA A 567 -0.37 -36.82 37.43
N ALA A 568 -0.84 -35.65 37.85
CA ALA A 568 -1.62 -34.71 37.02
C ALA A 568 -0.73 -33.93 36.04
N ALA A 569 0.54 -33.68 36.38
CA ALA A 569 1.54 -33.11 35.48
C ALA A 569 2.23 -34.18 34.60
N GLY A 570 2.25 -35.43 35.04
CA GLY A 570 2.81 -36.59 34.34
C GLY A 570 1.78 -37.38 33.53
N GLY A 571 0.48 -37.10 33.74
CA GLY A 571 -0.58 -37.45 32.80
C GLY A 571 -0.46 -36.52 31.62
N ALA A 572 0.33 -36.92 30.61
CA ALA A 572 0.38 -36.26 29.33
C ALA A 572 -1.06 -36.13 28.78
N GLY A 573 -1.67 -34.95 28.97
CA GLY A 573 -2.86 -34.57 28.24
C GLY A 573 -2.48 -34.60 26.77
N GLY A 574 -2.94 -35.64 26.07
CA GLY A 574 -2.59 -35.83 24.68
C GLY A 574 -3.22 -34.72 23.86
N ALA A 575 -2.44 -33.72 23.46
CA ALA A 575 -2.80 -32.89 22.33
C ALA A 575 -3.03 -33.80 21.11
N ALA A 576 -4.08 -33.52 20.37
CA ALA A 576 -4.36 -34.19 19.10
C ALA A 576 -4.09 -33.17 17.99
N GLU A 577 -3.07 -33.45 17.18
CA GLU A 577 -2.59 -32.56 16.12
C GLU A 577 -3.24 -32.94 14.78
N ALA A 578 -3.97 -32.02 14.16
CA ALA A 578 -4.60 -32.23 12.86
C ALA A 578 -4.11 -31.19 11.85
N VAL A 579 -3.94 -31.60 10.59
CA VAL A 579 -3.61 -30.70 9.48
C VAL A 579 -4.84 -30.58 8.59
N SER A 580 -5.16 -29.36 8.16
CA SER A 580 -6.26 -29.06 7.25
C SER A 580 -5.70 -28.39 6.01
N PHE A 581 -6.11 -28.84 4.83
CA PHE A 581 -5.68 -28.25 3.56
C PHE A 581 -6.64 -27.13 3.15
N CYS A 582 -6.63 -26.01 3.90
CA CYS A 582 -7.35 -24.82 3.47
C CYS A 582 -6.48 -24.07 2.44
N THR A 583 -7.03 -23.82 1.26
CA THR A 583 -6.32 -23.13 0.18
C THR A 583 -6.17 -21.64 0.50
N MET A 584 -4.95 -21.20 0.83
CA MET A 584 -4.62 -19.76 0.92
C MET A 584 -4.44 -19.15 -0.46
N GLY A 585 -4.37 -17.83 -0.56
CA GLY A 585 -3.85 -17.20 -1.78
C GLY A 585 -4.76 -17.31 -3.01
N ARG A 586 -6.08 -17.18 -2.86
CA ARG A 586 -7.06 -17.49 -3.91
C ARG A 586 -7.40 -16.26 -4.75
N LYS A 587 -7.66 -16.48 -6.05
CA LYS A 587 -8.19 -15.46 -6.98
C LYS A 587 -7.42 -14.14 -6.89
N ILE A 588 -6.09 -14.19 -6.85
CA ILE A 588 -5.25 -12.99 -6.76
C ILE A 588 -5.57 -12.11 -7.97
N SER A 589 -6.01 -10.89 -7.72
CA SER A 589 -6.70 -10.06 -8.70
C SER A 589 -6.11 -8.67 -8.81
N THR A 590 -6.01 -8.15 -10.03
CA THR A 590 -5.66 -6.76 -10.34
C THR A 590 -6.62 -6.22 -11.40
N LYS A 591 -6.66 -4.90 -11.58
CA LYS A 591 -7.35 -4.29 -12.72
C LYS A 591 -6.65 -4.73 -14.02
N ALA A 592 -7.43 -5.07 -15.05
CA ALA A 592 -6.91 -5.42 -16.37
C ALA A 592 -6.23 -4.20 -17.05
N PRO A 593 -5.12 -4.39 -17.78
CA PRO A 593 -4.37 -3.32 -18.43
C PRO A 593 -5.02 -2.83 -19.72
N THR A 594 -6.23 -2.31 -19.60
CA THR A 594 -6.94 -1.69 -20.73
C THR A 594 -6.45 -0.26 -21.00
N GLY A 595 -5.78 0.37 -20.01
CA GLY A 595 -5.36 1.78 -20.09
C GLY A 595 -6.53 2.77 -20.12
N GLY A 596 -7.75 2.26 -20.06
CA GLY A 596 -8.99 3.02 -20.02
C GLY A 596 -9.78 2.71 -18.77
N PHE A 597 -10.88 3.44 -18.62
CA PHE A 597 -11.86 3.17 -17.60
C PHE A 597 -12.52 1.80 -17.80
N VAL A 598 -13.14 1.35 -16.74
CA VAL A 598 -13.81 0.07 -16.66
C VAL A 598 -15.30 0.36 -16.49
N GLY A 599 -16.11 -0.04 -17.47
CA GLY A 599 -17.56 0.09 -17.42
C GLY A 599 -18.24 -0.52 -16.18
N TYR A 600 -19.55 -0.34 -16.11
CA TYR A 600 -20.44 -0.68 -14.99
C TYR A 600 -20.06 -1.97 -14.21
N TYR A 601 -19.50 -1.84 -13.01
CA TYR A 601 -19.32 -3.00 -12.12
C TYR A 601 -20.54 -3.18 -11.20
N ASN A 602 -21.52 -3.96 -11.67
CA ASN A 602 -22.73 -4.31 -10.91
C ASN A 602 -22.54 -5.53 -9.97
N GLY A 603 -21.29 -5.90 -9.66
CA GLY A 603 -20.96 -7.11 -8.92
C GLY A 603 -20.90 -8.38 -9.78
N VAL A 604 -20.73 -8.23 -11.10
CA VAL A 604 -20.34 -9.28 -12.06
C VAL A 604 -19.06 -8.83 -12.75
N ASP A 605 -18.08 -9.73 -12.87
CA ASP A 605 -16.80 -9.46 -13.55
C ASP A 605 -17.00 -9.41 -15.08
N GLU A 606 -17.25 -8.21 -15.61
CA GLU A 606 -17.41 -7.95 -17.06
C GLU A 606 -16.05 -7.84 -17.80
N GLY A 607 -15.06 -8.65 -17.40
CA GLY A 607 -13.73 -8.68 -18.03
C GLY A 607 -12.76 -7.60 -17.53
N VAL A 608 -13.00 -7.10 -16.32
CA VAL A 608 -12.32 -5.93 -15.76
C VAL A 608 -11.26 -6.30 -14.73
N ARG A 609 -11.50 -7.45 -14.09
CA ARG A 609 -10.57 -8.11 -13.19
C ARG A 609 -9.68 -9.01 -14.02
N LEU A 610 -8.38 -8.88 -13.81
CA LEU A 610 -7.38 -9.82 -14.29
C LEU A 610 -6.98 -10.72 -13.13
N ASP A 611 -7.23 -12.03 -13.29
CA ASP A 611 -6.74 -13.04 -12.37
C ASP A 611 -5.24 -13.30 -12.62
N VAL A 612 -4.41 -13.01 -11.63
CA VAL A 612 -2.95 -13.16 -11.66
C VAL A 612 -2.46 -14.22 -10.69
N THR A 613 -3.34 -15.11 -10.20
CA THR A 613 -2.98 -16.18 -9.24
C THR A 613 -1.79 -17.03 -9.73
N GLU A 614 -1.80 -17.37 -11.02
CA GLU A 614 -0.74 -18.16 -11.67
C GLU A 614 0.62 -17.43 -11.74
N LEU A 615 0.70 -16.14 -11.44
CA LEU A 615 1.99 -15.44 -11.32
C LEU A 615 2.65 -15.66 -9.95
N TYR A 616 1.85 -15.94 -8.91
CA TYR A 616 2.32 -16.12 -7.53
C TYR A 616 2.55 -17.58 -7.16
N LYS A 617 1.80 -18.50 -7.76
CA LYS A 617 1.88 -19.92 -7.41
C LYS A 617 1.51 -20.82 -8.58
N HIS A 618 1.82 -22.10 -8.40
CA HIS A 618 1.38 -23.16 -9.29
C HIS A 618 -0.08 -23.52 -8.99
N SER A 619 -0.78 -24.11 -9.96
CA SER A 619 -2.15 -24.55 -9.76
C SER A 619 -2.26 -25.51 -8.56
N GLU A 620 -3.31 -25.32 -7.77
CA GLU A 620 -3.59 -26.11 -6.56
C GLU A 620 -3.57 -27.61 -6.84
N ASP A 621 -3.10 -28.38 -5.85
CA ASP A 621 -2.98 -29.85 -5.90
C ASP A 621 -2.04 -30.39 -6.99
N SER A 622 -1.36 -29.53 -7.75
CA SER A 622 -0.37 -29.97 -8.73
C SER A 622 0.90 -30.49 -8.04
N ALA A 623 1.60 -31.43 -8.69
CA ALA A 623 2.88 -31.92 -8.18
C ALA A 623 3.92 -30.80 -8.00
N ALA A 624 3.87 -29.78 -8.87
CA ALA A 624 4.74 -28.61 -8.78
C ALA A 624 4.43 -27.76 -7.54
N GLU A 625 3.16 -27.46 -7.27
CA GLU A 625 2.74 -26.74 -6.07
C GLU A 625 3.21 -27.45 -4.80
N ARG A 626 2.92 -28.75 -4.67
CA ARG A 626 3.34 -29.57 -3.52
C ARG A 626 4.85 -29.64 -3.35
N GLU A 627 5.61 -29.71 -4.45
CA GLU A 627 7.08 -29.69 -4.40
C GLU A 627 7.61 -28.36 -3.88
N ILE A 628 7.06 -27.23 -4.36
CA ILE A 628 7.49 -25.89 -3.98
C ILE A 628 7.11 -25.57 -2.53
N VAL A 629 5.89 -25.89 -2.09
CA VAL A 629 5.49 -25.70 -0.68
C VAL A 629 6.37 -26.56 0.24
N LYS A 630 6.62 -27.82 -0.12
CA LYS A 630 7.56 -28.67 0.62
C LYS A 630 8.97 -28.11 0.61
N LYS A 631 9.44 -27.50 -0.48
CA LYS A 631 10.76 -26.86 -0.56
C LYS A 631 10.85 -25.66 0.39
N ALA A 632 9.84 -24.80 0.42
CA ALA A 632 9.81 -23.61 1.27
C ALA A 632 9.68 -23.99 2.76
N THR A 633 8.73 -24.85 3.11
CA THR A 633 8.41 -25.27 4.49
C THR A 633 9.46 -26.17 5.15
N ARG A 634 10.41 -26.73 4.40
CA ARG A 634 11.52 -27.56 4.95
C ARG A 634 12.32 -26.88 6.06
N THR A 635 12.36 -25.55 6.06
CA THR A 635 13.10 -24.76 7.06
C THR A 635 12.23 -24.34 8.25
N GLY A 636 10.90 -24.51 8.16
CA GLY A 636 9.94 -24.19 9.22
C GLY A 636 9.81 -25.32 10.23
N LYS A 637 9.51 -24.99 11.49
CA LYS A 637 9.38 -25.97 12.59
C LYS A 637 8.29 -27.01 12.34
N LEU A 638 7.22 -26.62 11.64
CA LEU A 638 6.01 -27.44 11.45
C LEU A 638 5.91 -28.10 10.07
N GLY A 639 6.80 -27.79 9.13
CA GLY A 639 6.75 -28.34 7.76
C GLY A 639 6.84 -29.88 7.69
N PHE A 640 7.40 -30.54 8.72
CA PHE A 640 7.42 -32.01 8.80
C PHE A 640 6.04 -32.63 9.10
N PHE A 641 5.14 -31.89 9.75
CA PHE A 641 3.83 -32.40 10.16
C PHE A 641 2.77 -32.27 9.06
N LEU A 642 2.92 -31.30 8.15
CA LEU A 642 2.02 -31.02 7.04
C LEU A 642 1.74 -32.24 6.14
N PHE A 643 2.75 -33.08 5.91
CA PHE A 643 2.66 -34.22 4.99
C PHE A 643 2.38 -35.57 5.66
N LYS A 644 1.90 -35.58 6.91
CA LYS A 644 1.51 -36.82 7.61
C LYS A 644 0.01 -37.07 7.43
N ASN A 645 -0.36 -38.03 6.56
CA ASN A 645 -1.74 -38.53 6.48
C ASN A 645 -2.17 -39.15 7.81
N LYS A 646 -3.32 -38.73 8.34
CA LYS A 646 -3.79 -39.21 9.66
C LYS A 646 -5.18 -39.83 9.71
N THR A 647 -6.02 -39.70 8.67
CA THR A 647 -7.38 -40.29 8.66
C THR A 647 -7.81 -40.76 7.28
N ASP A 648 -8.76 -41.69 7.24
CA ASP A 648 -9.44 -42.19 6.04
C ASP A 648 -10.82 -41.54 5.81
N VAL A 649 -11.10 -40.46 6.53
CA VAL A 649 -12.30 -39.61 6.39
C VAL A 649 -11.87 -38.22 5.92
N GLN A 650 -12.59 -37.69 4.93
CA GLN A 650 -12.40 -36.35 4.37
C GLN A 650 -13.61 -35.46 4.66
N LEU A 651 -13.35 -34.16 4.83
CA LEU A 651 -14.37 -33.13 4.95
C LEU A 651 -14.33 -32.20 3.73
N SER A 652 -15.49 -31.68 3.33
CA SER A 652 -15.57 -30.55 2.41
C SER A 652 -16.79 -29.70 2.72
N ILE A 653 -16.67 -28.38 2.54
CA ILE A 653 -17.79 -27.44 2.62
C ILE A 653 -18.27 -27.19 1.19
N SER A 654 -19.57 -27.38 0.93
CA SER A 654 -20.13 -27.16 -0.40
C SER A 654 -20.20 -25.67 -0.73
N GLU A 655 -19.88 -25.34 -1.99
CA GLU A 655 -20.22 -24.04 -2.55
C GLU A 655 -21.73 -23.81 -2.49
N LEU A 656 -22.12 -22.56 -2.21
CA LEU A 656 -23.52 -22.17 -2.15
C LEU A 656 -24.09 -22.03 -3.57
N GLU A 657 -25.28 -22.60 -3.81
CA GLU A 657 -25.95 -22.52 -5.12
C GLU A 657 -26.24 -21.08 -5.58
N GLN A 658 -26.46 -20.18 -4.62
CA GLN A 658 -26.69 -18.75 -4.86
C GLN A 658 -25.96 -17.92 -3.81
N GLN A 659 -25.48 -16.74 -4.22
CA GLN A 659 -24.86 -15.81 -3.28
C GLN A 659 -25.88 -15.35 -2.22
N PRO A 660 -25.61 -15.57 -0.93
CA PRO A 660 -26.50 -15.15 0.14
C PRO A 660 -26.58 -13.63 0.23
N ARG A 661 -27.80 -13.13 0.44
CA ARG A 661 -28.10 -11.70 0.56
C ARG A 661 -28.55 -11.37 1.96
N VAL A 662 -28.26 -10.14 2.37
CA VAL A 662 -28.67 -9.65 3.69
C VAL A 662 -30.19 -9.73 3.86
N GLY A 663 -30.63 -10.19 5.03
CA GLY A 663 -32.04 -10.44 5.32
C GLY A 663 -32.57 -11.82 4.91
N GLN A 664 -31.72 -12.71 4.38
CA GLN A 664 -32.08 -14.10 4.03
C GLN A 664 -31.31 -15.10 4.89
N ASP A 665 -31.98 -16.21 5.23
CA ASP A 665 -31.34 -17.34 5.89
C ASP A 665 -30.40 -18.06 4.91
N VAL A 666 -29.32 -18.63 5.44
CA VAL A 666 -28.31 -19.33 4.64
C VAL A 666 -28.15 -20.75 5.15
N THR A 667 -28.20 -21.73 4.26
CA THR A 667 -27.94 -23.14 4.62
C THR A 667 -26.52 -23.51 4.23
N VAL A 668 -25.66 -23.74 5.22
CA VAL A 668 -24.31 -24.27 5.05
C VAL A 668 -24.37 -25.80 4.99
N LYS A 669 -23.70 -26.40 4.00
CA LYS A 669 -23.66 -27.84 3.80
C LYS A 669 -22.22 -28.36 3.93
N VAL A 670 -22.02 -29.27 4.87
CA VAL A 670 -20.74 -29.95 5.12
C VAL A 670 -20.86 -31.40 4.69
N ASN A 671 -19.95 -31.86 3.83
CA ASN A 671 -19.87 -33.24 3.39
C ASN A 671 -18.79 -33.98 4.15
N VAL A 672 -19.11 -35.20 4.59
CA VAL A 672 -18.16 -36.13 5.20
C VAL A 672 -18.08 -37.36 4.32
N LYS A 673 -16.88 -37.65 3.82
CA LYS A 673 -16.61 -38.79 2.94
C LYS A 673 -15.74 -39.81 3.65
N ASN A 674 -16.17 -41.07 3.65
CA ASN A 674 -15.39 -42.20 4.13
C ASN A 674 -14.64 -42.84 2.95
N ASP A 675 -13.33 -42.62 2.86
CA ASP A 675 -12.48 -43.21 1.82
C ASP A 675 -11.97 -44.62 2.17
N SER A 676 -12.33 -45.12 3.35
CA SER A 676 -11.95 -46.45 3.79
C SER A 676 -12.85 -47.55 3.21
N SER A 677 -12.36 -48.79 3.30
CA SER A 677 -13.13 -49.99 3.00
C SER A 677 -14.03 -50.45 4.16
N GLU A 678 -14.03 -49.75 5.29
CA GLU A 678 -14.75 -50.13 6.51
C GLU A 678 -15.83 -49.09 6.83
N THR A 679 -16.87 -49.50 7.56
CA THR A 679 -17.85 -48.55 8.11
C THR A 679 -17.18 -47.69 9.18
N ARG A 680 -17.45 -46.38 9.18
CA ARG A 680 -16.95 -45.41 10.15
C ARG A 680 -18.12 -44.78 10.91
N ILE A 681 -17.92 -44.51 12.20
CA ILE A 681 -18.85 -43.72 13.01
C ILE A 681 -18.19 -42.38 13.27
N VAL A 682 -18.91 -41.30 12.98
CA VAL A 682 -18.38 -39.94 13.09
C VAL A 682 -19.27 -39.03 13.93
N SER A 683 -18.64 -38.07 14.59
CA SER A 683 -19.33 -36.97 15.26
C SER A 683 -18.85 -35.65 14.65
N LEU A 684 -19.72 -34.99 13.89
CA LEU A 684 -19.46 -33.73 13.19
C LEU A 684 -20.05 -32.57 13.98
N ARG A 685 -19.21 -31.59 14.33
CA ARG A 685 -19.64 -30.29 14.84
C ARG A 685 -19.42 -29.23 13.76
N THR A 686 -20.49 -28.55 13.37
CA THR A 686 -20.43 -27.40 12.47
C THR A 686 -20.76 -26.13 13.26
N THR A 687 -19.86 -25.15 13.24
CA THR A 687 -20.01 -23.87 13.93
C THR A 687 -19.80 -22.72 12.95
N VAL A 688 -20.65 -21.70 13.01
CA VAL A 688 -20.52 -20.47 12.24
C VAL A 688 -20.28 -19.33 13.22
N ARG A 689 -19.18 -18.58 13.04
CA ARG A 689 -18.80 -17.47 13.92
C ARG A 689 -18.67 -16.17 13.14
N PRO A 690 -19.05 -15.03 13.72
CA PRO A 690 -18.81 -13.73 13.10
C PRO A 690 -17.31 -13.42 13.11
N ILE A 691 -16.79 -12.94 11.99
CA ILE A 691 -15.43 -12.43 11.85
C ILE A 691 -15.45 -11.03 11.28
N ASN A 692 -14.39 -10.29 11.51
CA ASN A 692 -14.07 -9.12 10.70
C ASN A 692 -13.37 -9.55 9.39
N TYR A 693 -13.08 -8.60 8.50
CA TYR A 693 -12.49 -8.94 7.20
C TYR A 693 -11.03 -9.43 7.29
N TRP A 694 -10.31 -9.17 8.39
CA TRP A 694 -8.96 -9.70 8.64
C TRP A 694 -8.96 -11.03 9.42
N GLY A 695 -10.12 -11.70 9.50
CA GLY A 695 -10.27 -13.03 10.08
C GLY A 695 -10.34 -13.11 11.60
N GLY A 696 -10.30 -11.97 12.30
CA GLY A 696 -10.44 -11.91 13.75
C GLY A 696 -11.87 -12.21 14.18
N LEU A 697 -12.03 -13.12 15.14
CA LEU A 697 -13.34 -13.49 15.70
C LEU A 697 -13.98 -12.32 16.46
N ARG A 698 -15.27 -12.09 16.23
CA ARG A 698 -16.05 -11.08 16.97
C ARG A 698 -16.71 -11.70 18.19
N GLY A 699 -16.08 -11.50 19.35
CA GLY A 699 -16.60 -11.98 20.63
C GLY A 699 -16.70 -13.51 20.71
N LYS A 700 -17.44 -14.00 21.71
CA LYS A 700 -17.58 -15.45 22.01
C LYS A 700 -18.86 -16.08 21.45
N GLU A 701 -19.77 -15.28 20.94
CA GLU A 701 -21.06 -15.75 20.42
C GLU A 701 -20.88 -16.50 19.09
N LYS A 702 -21.76 -17.47 18.86
CA LYS A 702 -21.82 -18.28 17.63
C LYS A 702 -23.09 -17.87 16.90
N VAL A 703 -22.99 -17.61 15.59
CA VAL A 703 -24.17 -17.30 14.75
C VAL A 703 -25.05 -18.53 14.60
N ALA A 704 -24.42 -19.69 14.41
CA ALA A 704 -25.09 -20.98 14.37
C ALA A 704 -24.13 -22.09 14.84
N CYS A 705 -24.65 -23.14 15.47
CA CYS A 705 -23.87 -24.30 15.87
C CYS A 705 -24.76 -25.53 15.92
N LYS A 706 -24.27 -26.65 15.38
CA LYS A 706 -24.96 -27.94 15.44
C LYS A 706 -23.97 -29.09 15.56
N LEU A 707 -24.31 -30.05 16.40
CA LEU A 707 -23.61 -31.31 16.57
C LEU A 707 -24.45 -32.42 15.93
N PHE A 708 -23.84 -33.16 15.02
CA PHE A 708 -24.35 -34.41 14.45
C PHE A 708 -23.53 -35.53 15.08
N ASP A 709 -24.13 -36.24 16.03
CA ASP A 709 -23.41 -37.19 16.87
C ASP A 709 -23.70 -38.64 16.46
N GLN A 710 -22.66 -39.49 16.52
CA GLN A 710 -22.75 -40.93 16.21
C GLN A 710 -23.38 -41.26 14.85
N GLU A 711 -22.93 -40.56 13.80
CA GLU A 711 -23.40 -40.76 12.44
C GLU A 711 -22.62 -41.88 11.75
N THR A 712 -23.33 -42.89 11.26
CA THR A 712 -22.72 -44.00 10.51
C THR A 712 -22.47 -43.62 9.05
N LEU A 713 -21.27 -43.91 8.57
CA LEU A 713 -20.81 -43.78 7.19
C LEU A 713 -20.36 -45.15 6.67
N GLU A 714 -21.05 -45.68 5.68
CA GLU A 714 -20.64 -46.90 4.99
C GLU A 714 -19.32 -46.69 4.21
N ALA A 715 -18.66 -47.80 3.85
CA ALA A 715 -17.44 -47.75 3.04
C ALA A 715 -17.66 -47.00 1.72
N GLY A 716 -16.82 -46.01 1.43
CA GLY A 716 -16.95 -45.15 0.23
C GLY A 716 -18.10 -44.14 0.27
N GLN A 717 -18.89 -44.05 1.35
CA GLN A 717 -20.05 -43.17 1.42
C GLN A 717 -19.65 -41.71 1.64
N THR A 718 -20.33 -40.80 0.94
CA THR A 718 -20.39 -39.37 1.27
C THR A 718 -21.75 -39.02 1.86
N LYS A 719 -21.77 -38.40 3.04
CA LYS A 719 -23.00 -37.90 3.69
C LYS A 719 -22.92 -36.39 3.89
N SER A 720 -24.01 -35.69 3.59
CA SER A 720 -24.11 -34.23 3.72
C SER A 720 -24.88 -33.82 4.97
N PHE A 721 -24.42 -32.77 5.63
CA PHE A 721 -24.95 -32.24 6.88
C PHE A 721 -25.27 -30.75 6.74
N ASP A 722 -26.52 -30.39 6.98
CA ASP A 722 -27.02 -29.04 6.75
C ASP A 722 -27.19 -28.26 8.06
N LEU A 723 -26.66 -27.04 8.10
CA LEU A 723 -26.79 -26.06 9.18
C LEU A 723 -27.38 -24.75 8.63
N THR A 724 -28.55 -24.37 9.13
CA THR A 724 -29.17 -23.08 8.80
C THR A 724 -28.61 -21.97 9.70
N VAL A 725 -28.22 -20.87 9.07
CA VAL A 725 -27.75 -19.62 9.67
C VAL A 725 -28.85 -18.59 9.47
N GLU A 726 -29.45 -18.13 10.57
CA GLU A 726 -30.61 -17.23 10.52
C GLU A 726 -30.20 -15.79 10.21
N ALA A 727 -30.98 -15.11 9.37
CA ALA A 727 -30.73 -13.72 8.98
C ALA A 727 -30.66 -12.75 10.17
N ASP A 728 -31.49 -12.96 11.18
CA ASP A 728 -31.56 -12.10 12.36
C ASP A 728 -30.28 -12.21 13.22
N GLU A 729 -29.67 -13.39 13.31
CA GLU A 729 -28.40 -13.60 14.02
C GLU A 729 -27.22 -13.02 13.24
N ILE A 730 -27.22 -13.12 11.91
CA ILE A 730 -26.21 -12.46 11.05
C ILE A 730 -26.19 -10.96 11.34
N LEU A 731 -27.35 -10.30 11.30
CA LEU A 731 -27.50 -8.86 11.54
C LEU A 731 -27.14 -8.43 12.95
N ARG A 732 -27.32 -9.32 13.93
CA ARG A 732 -27.03 -9.04 15.34
C ARG A 732 -25.54 -9.13 15.66
N LEU A 733 -24.83 -10.07 15.03
CA LEU A 733 -23.48 -10.48 15.45
C LEU A 733 -22.36 -10.07 14.49
N CYS A 734 -22.65 -9.84 13.21
CA CYS A 734 -21.63 -9.45 12.23
C CYS A 734 -21.33 -7.95 12.26
N ASP A 735 -20.18 -7.53 11.73
CA ASP A 735 -19.85 -6.12 11.52
C ASP A 735 -20.18 -5.70 10.08
N GLU A 736 -19.63 -4.55 9.66
CA GLU A 736 -19.81 -3.98 8.33
C GLU A 736 -19.30 -4.89 7.20
N SER A 737 -18.41 -5.84 7.49
CA SER A 737 -17.93 -6.81 6.50
C SER A 737 -18.92 -7.93 6.24
N LEU A 738 -19.95 -8.09 7.09
CA LEU A 738 -20.92 -9.20 7.08
C LEU A 738 -20.26 -10.57 6.83
N SER A 739 -19.10 -10.76 7.45
CA SER A 739 -18.25 -11.93 7.24
C SER A 739 -18.36 -12.91 8.39
N MET A 740 -18.38 -14.19 8.05
CA MET A 740 -18.45 -15.30 8.99
C MET A 740 -17.45 -16.39 8.61
N LYS A 741 -17.00 -17.12 9.61
CA LYS A 741 -16.16 -18.31 9.44
C LYS A 741 -16.97 -19.55 9.74
N ILE A 742 -16.99 -20.48 8.78
CA ILE A 742 -17.55 -21.82 8.94
C ILE A 742 -16.43 -22.72 9.45
N LEU A 743 -16.68 -23.43 10.55
CA LEU A 743 -15.77 -24.37 11.16
C LEU A 743 -16.45 -25.74 11.23
N ALA A 744 -15.90 -26.72 10.52
CA ALA A 744 -16.30 -28.12 10.59
C ALA A 744 -15.23 -28.92 11.34
N LEU A 745 -15.63 -29.60 12.41
CA LEU A 745 -14.79 -30.46 13.23
C LEU A 745 -15.42 -31.84 13.30
N CYS A 746 -14.76 -32.85 12.71
CA CYS A 746 -15.25 -34.22 12.66
C CYS A 746 -14.35 -35.14 13.48
N ARG A 747 -14.94 -35.87 14.42
CA ARG A 747 -14.25 -36.92 15.18
C ARG A 747 -14.64 -38.27 14.58
N VAL A 748 -13.65 -39.11 14.29
CA VAL A 748 -13.87 -40.47 13.77
C VAL A 748 -13.59 -41.47 14.88
N GLU A 749 -14.55 -42.36 15.16
CA GLU A 749 -14.36 -43.40 16.17
C GLU A 749 -13.17 -44.30 15.80
N GLY A 750 -12.29 -44.56 16.77
CA GLY A 750 -11.05 -45.32 16.56
C GLY A 750 -9.83 -44.47 16.17
N PHE A 751 -10.02 -43.21 15.77
CA PHE A 751 -8.93 -42.27 15.49
C PHE A 751 -8.74 -41.30 16.64
N LYS A 752 -7.48 -41.00 16.96
CA LYS A 752 -7.14 -40.02 18.01
C LYS A 752 -7.31 -38.60 17.49
N GLU A 753 -6.87 -38.36 16.27
CA GLU A 753 -6.92 -37.04 15.64
C GLU A 753 -8.28 -36.78 14.96
N PRO A 754 -8.89 -35.61 15.20
CA PRO A 754 -10.04 -35.18 14.43
C PRO A 754 -9.65 -34.67 13.03
N VAL A 755 -10.64 -34.62 12.14
CA VAL A 755 -10.55 -33.97 10.82
C VAL A 755 -11.19 -32.59 10.91
N PHE A 756 -10.60 -31.61 10.23
CA PHE A 756 -11.09 -30.24 10.18
C PHE A 756 -11.27 -29.76 8.76
N GLU A 757 -12.22 -28.85 8.59
CA GLU A 757 -12.36 -28.04 7.39
C GLU A 757 -12.89 -26.66 7.79
N SER A 758 -12.53 -25.62 7.05
CA SER A 758 -13.06 -24.28 7.27
C SER A 758 -13.17 -23.49 5.99
N ASP A 759 -14.20 -22.65 5.90
CA ASP A 759 -14.44 -21.77 4.77
C ASP A 759 -15.06 -20.45 5.26
N GLU A 760 -15.08 -19.46 4.38
CA GLU A 760 -15.60 -18.13 4.64
C GLU A 760 -16.99 -17.96 4.03
N LEU A 761 -17.85 -17.27 4.77
CA LEU A 761 -19.20 -16.92 4.34
C LEU A 761 -19.37 -15.41 4.45
N VAL A 762 -19.50 -14.74 3.30
CA VAL A 762 -19.73 -13.29 3.22
C VAL A 762 -21.12 -13.02 2.67
N ILE A 763 -21.89 -12.20 3.38
CA ILE A 763 -23.27 -11.84 2.99
C ILE A 763 -23.26 -10.56 2.16
N LYS A 764 -23.91 -10.60 0.99
CA LYS A 764 -23.94 -9.44 0.08
C LYS A 764 -25.05 -8.46 0.47
N THR A 765 -24.70 -7.17 0.54
CA THR A 765 -25.65 -6.06 0.64
C THR A 765 -26.25 -5.74 -0.75
N PRO A 766 -27.48 -5.21 -0.83
CA PRO A 766 -28.01 -4.71 -2.09
C PRO A 766 -27.19 -3.52 -2.58
N GLY A 767 -26.93 -3.44 -3.87
CA GLY A 767 -26.38 -2.25 -4.49
C GLY A 767 -27.44 -1.17 -4.71
N ILE A 768 -26.98 0.06 -4.95
CA ILE A 768 -27.84 1.18 -5.35
C ILE A 768 -27.91 1.18 -6.86
N ARG A 769 -29.12 1.04 -7.42
CA ARG A 769 -29.31 1.17 -8.86
C ARG A 769 -29.24 2.65 -9.23
N CYS A 770 -28.20 3.04 -9.93
CA CYS A 770 -28.04 4.40 -10.43
C CYS A 770 -28.42 4.44 -11.91
N THR A 771 -29.05 5.52 -12.36
CA THR A 771 -29.32 5.79 -13.77
C THR A 771 -29.08 7.26 -14.06
N GLY A 772 -28.50 7.54 -15.23
CA GLY A 772 -28.17 8.89 -15.69
C GLY A 772 -28.57 9.08 -17.16
N PRO A 773 -28.31 10.26 -17.74
CA PRO A 773 -28.60 10.55 -19.13
C PRO A 773 -27.85 9.59 -20.05
N SER A 774 -28.53 9.14 -21.10
CA SER A 774 -27.93 8.34 -22.17
C SER A 774 -27.32 9.27 -23.22
N GLY A 775 -25.99 9.29 -23.34
CA GLY A 775 -25.25 10.04 -24.37
C GLY A 775 -24.17 10.97 -23.79
N ASN A 776 -23.43 11.63 -24.68
CA ASN A 776 -22.33 12.51 -24.27
C ASN A 776 -22.84 13.82 -23.64
N VAL A 777 -22.30 14.15 -22.48
CA VAL A 777 -22.65 15.32 -21.67
C VAL A 777 -21.55 16.38 -21.80
N GLY A 778 -21.88 17.65 -22.02
CA GLY A 778 -20.90 18.73 -21.93
C GLY A 778 -20.45 18.99 -20.49
N VAL A 779 -19.20 19.38 -20.26
CA VAL A 779 -18.68 19.73 -18.92
C VAL A 779 -19.55 20.78 -18.20
N SER A 780 -20.16 21.69 -18.95
CA SER A 780 -21.06 22.73 -18.44
C SER A 780 -22.49 22.27 -18.17
N ASP A 781 -22.87 21.07 -18.61
CA ASP A 781 -24.25 20.61 -18.61
C ASP A 781 -24.65 20.11 -17.23
N THR A 782 -25.85 20.48 -16.79
CA THR A 782 -26.47 19.91 -15.61
C THR A 782 -27.11 18.57 -15.96
N VAL A 783 -26.68 17.54 -15.24
CA VAL A 783 -27.17 16.17 -15.34
C VAL A 783 -28.04 15.83 -14.13
N GLU A 784 -29.18 15.17 -14.34
CA GLU A 784 -29.97 14.57 -13.27
C GLU A 784 -29.65 13.07 -13.14
N LEU A 785 -29.23 12.66 -11.95
CA LEU A 785 -29.02 11.26 -11.59
C LEU A 785 -30.22 10.73 -10.83
N GLU A 786 -30.67 9.53 -11.16
CA GLU A 786 -31.68 8.80 -10.41
C GLU A 786 -31.04 7.64 -9.64
N MET A 787 -31.37 7.52 -8.37
CA MET A 787 -30.76 6.57 -7.44
C MET A 787 -31.87 5.78 -6.77
N THR A 788 -31.99 4.50 -7.10
CA THR A 788 -33.02 3.63 -6.55
C THR A 788 -32.44 2.80 -5.42
N LEU A 789 -32.89 3.10 -4.21
CA LEU A 789 -32.56 2.47 -2.94
C LEU A 789 -33.62 1.43 -2.60
N LYS A 790 -33.20 0.30 -2.04
CA LYS A 790 -34.12 -0.72 -1.52
C LYS A 790 -33.71 -1.12 -0.11
N ASN A 791 -34.64 -1.04 0.85
CA ASN A 791 -34.44 -1.68 2.15
C ASN A 791 -34.60 -3.20 1.98
N PRO A 792 -33.53 -4.01 2.16
CA PRO A 792 -33.62 -5.47 2.04
C PRO A 792 -34.28 -6.13 3.26
N LEU A 793 -34.40 -5.41 4.37
CA LEU A 793 -34.99 -5.93 5.61
C LEU A 793 -36.51 -5.84 5.54
N VAL A 794 -37.19 -6.95 5.84
CA VAL A 794 -38.66 -7.03 5.86
C VAL A 794 -39.26 -6.73 7.24
N LYS A 795 -38.42 -6.69 8.30
CA LYS A 795 -38.87 -6.50 9.69
C LYS A 795 -38.45 -5.17 10.33
N LYS A 796 -37.44 -4.48 9.77
CA LYS A 796 -36.81 -3.30 10.40
C LYS A 796 -36.64 -2.15 9.39
N PRO A 797 -36.90 -0.90 9.79
CA PRO A 797 -36.52 0.25 9.00
C PRO A 797 -34.99 0.41 8.99
N LEU A 798 -34.46 1.07 7.96
CA LEU A 798 -33.10 1.60 7.97
C LEU A 798 -33.16 3.04 8.44
N THR A 799 -32.41 3.37 9.49
CA THR A 799 -32.48 4.66 10.17
C THR A 799 -31.19 5.44 10.08
N GLY A 800 -31.30 6.77 10.21
CA GLY A 800 -30.15 7.66 10.08
C GLY A 800 -29.55 7.60 8.68
N CYS A 801 -30.42 7.44 7.67
CA CYS A 801 -30.03 7.27 6.28
C CYS A 801 -29.30 8.52 5.77
N LYS A 802 -28.07 8.35 5.31
CA LYS A 802 -27.27 9.43 4.73
C LYS A 802 -26.83 9.05 3.33
N LEU A 803 -27.35 9.80 2.36
CA LEU A 803 -26.97 9.65 0.96
C LEU A 803 -25.59 10.28 0.76
N LYS A 804 -24.69 9.53 0.15
CA LYS A 804 -23.36 9.95 -0.25
C LYS A 804 -23.30 9.96 -1.77
N VAL A 805 -22.75 11.01 -2.33
CA VAL A 805 -22.45 11.11 -3.75
C VAL A 805 -21.02 11.60 -3.86
N GLN A 806 -20.18 10.84 -4.53
CA GLN A 806 -18.76 11.11 -4.56
C GLN A 806 -18.21 10.73 -5.92
N GLY A 807 -17.29 11.52 -6.44
CA GLY A 807 -16.74 11.31 -7.77
C GLY A 807 -16.45 12.62 -8.45
N THR A 808 -16.22 12.54 -9.76
CA THR A 808 -15.78 13.66 -10.58
C THR A 808 -16.95 14.55 -11.01
N VAL A 809 -17.72 15.03 -10.04
CA VAL A 809 -18.90 15.86 -10.24
C VAL A 809 -19.05 16.92 -9.16
N LYS A 810 -19.74 18.01 -9.48
CA LYS A 810 -20.20 19.02 -8.54
C LYS A 810 -21.71 18.91 -8.36
N ILE A 811 -22.18 18.87 -7.13
CA ILE A 811 -23.62 18.90 -6.85
C ILE A 811 -24.12 20.34 -6.89
N GLU A 812 -25.24 20.56 -7.58
CA GLU A 812 -25.89 21.89 -7.64
C GLU A 812 -26.95 22.09 -6.54
N ASP A 813 -27.30 21.02 -5.83
CA ASP A 813 -28.26 21.03 -4.74
C ASP A 813 -27.60 21.53 -3.44
N GLY A 814 -28.15 22.63 -2.88
CA GLY A 814 -27.64 23.28 -1.67
C GLY A 814 -27.88 22.49 -0.37
N GLU A 815 -28.58 21.36 -0.43
CA GLU A 815 -28.81 20.47 0.71
C GLU A 815 -27.64 19.54 1.03
N PHE A 816 -26.62 19.48 0.16
CA PHE A 816 -25.45 18.63 0.38
C PHE A 816 -24.34 19.39 1.12
N THR A 817 -23.73 18.70 2.08
CA THR A 817 -22.44 19.13 2.65
C THR A 817 -21.31 18.51 1.84
N GLU A 818 -20.38 19.33 1.35
CA GLU A 818 -19.20 18.88 0.63
C GLU A 818 -18.00 18.77 1.59
N LYS A 819 -17.34 17.61 1.60
CA LYS A 819 -16.05 17.41 2.27
C LYS A 819 -15.20 16.44 1.47
N HIS A 820 -13.99 16.86 1.06
CA HIS A 820 -13.04 16.06 0.26
C HIS A 820 -13.67 15.39 -0.98
N ALA A 821 -14.41 16.17 -1.79
CA ALA A 821 -15.14 15.70 -2.98
C ALA A 821 -16.23 14.63 -2.72
N CYS A 822 -16.59 14.39 -1.45
CA CYS A 822 -17.75 13.63 -1.04
C CYS A 822 -18.88 14.57 -0.64
N TYR A 823 -20.02 14.43 -1.29
CA TYR A 823 -21.23 15.16 -0.97
C TYR A 823 -22.15 14.28 -0.13
N THR A 824 -22.56 14.78 1.02
CA THR A 824 -23.45 14.06 1.94
C THR A 824 -24.76 14.82 2.16
N ARG A 825 -25.88 14.11 2.13
CA ARG A 825 -27.21 14.62 2.51
C ARG A 825 -27.94 13.60 3.36
N ASP A 826 -28.49 14.03 4.49
CA ASP A 826 -29.39 13.20 5.29
C ASP A 826 -30.73 13.03 4.56
N ILE A 827 -31.26 11.81 4.55
CA ILE A 827 -32.56 11.49 3.96
C ILE A 827 -33.45 10.82 5.01
N GLU A 828 -34.77 10.82 4.78
CA GLU A 828 -35.72 10.12 5.66
C GLU A 828 -35.43 8.62 5.73
N ASP A 829 -35.71 8.03 6.89
CA ASP A 829 -35.57 6.58 7.13
C ASP A 829 -36.32 5.75 6.07
N LEU A 830 -35.73 4.62 5.66
CA LEU A 830 -36.34 3.70 4.69
C LEU A 830 -37.14 2.62 5.42
N GLN A 831 -38.45 2.55 5.16
CA GLN A 831 -39.35 1.58 5.78
C GLN A 831 -39.04 0.14 5.36
N PRO A 832 -39.46 -0.89 6.13
CA PRO A 832 -39.22 -2.28 5.78
C PRO A 832 -39.69 -2.63 4.36
N GLY A 833 -38.80 -3.16 3.53
CA GLY A 833 -39.07 -3.52 2.13
C GLY A 833 -39.30 -2.34 1.17
N GLU A 834 -39.18 -1.08 1.62
CA GLU A 834 -39.40 0.10 0.79
C GLU A 834 -38.39 0.16 -0.37
N ILE A 835 -38.88 0.60 -1.54
CA ILE A 835 -38.06 1.00 -2.68
C ILE A 835 -38.28 2.50 -2.89
N ARG A 836 -37.21 3.29 -2.84
CA ARG A 836 -37.25 4.75 -2.99
C ARG A 836 -36.29 5.20 -4.07
N THR A 837 -36.73 6.08 -4.94
CA THR A 837 -35.89 6.71 -5.98
C THR A 837 -35.64 8.16 -5.62
N LEU A 838 -34.37 8.55 -5.55
CA LEU A 838 -33.93 9.93 -5.31
C LEU A 838 -33.36 10.52 -6.59
N LYS A 839 -33.51 11.84 -6.75
CA LYS A 839 -32.96 12.61 -7.87
C LYS A 839 -31.91 13.59 -7.35
N VAL A 840 -30.76 13.66 -8.02
CA VAL A 840 -29.68 14.58 -7.67
C VAL A 840 -29.16 15.25 -8.94
N LYS A 841 -29.06 16.58 -8.92
CA LYS A 841 -28.50 17.36 -10.03
C LYS A 841 -27.00 17.56 -9.83
N VAL A 842 -26.24 17.18 -10.85
CA VAL A 842 -24.78 17.22 -10.84
C VAL A 842 -24.24 17.87 -12.11
N LYS A 843 -23.06 18.47 -12.02
CA LYS A 843 -22.25 18.92 -13.15
C LYS A 843 -20.95 18.12 -13.22
N PRO A 844 -20.56 17.58 -14.38
CA PRO A 844 -19.26 16.97 -14.56
C PRO A 844 -18.09 17.88 -14.13
N SER A 845 -17.08 17.29 -13.49
CA SER A 845 -15.80 17.95 -13.23
C SER A 845 -14.94 17.98 -14.52
N LEU A 846 -13.88 18.79 -14.55
CA LEU A 846 -12.83 18.70 -15.57
C LEU A 846 -11.71 17.71 -15.19
N LEU A 847 -11.77 17.15 -13.98
CA LEU A 847 -10.78 16.23 -13.45
C LEU A 847 -11.34 14.79 -13.42
N PRO A 848 -10.50 13.76 -13.61
CA PRO A 848 -9.09 13.87 -14.03
C PRO A 848 -8.96 14.38 -15.47
N ARG A 849 -7.91 15.17 -15.74
CA ARG A 849 -7.65 15.76 -17.07
C ARG A 849 -7.55 14.67 -18.13
N ASN A 850 -8.01 14.98 -19.35
CA ASN A 850 -8.00 14.12 -20.53
C ASN A 850 -8.75 12.78 -20.38
N SER A 851 -9.53 12.62 -19.32
CA SER A 851 -10.58 11.60 -19.27
C SER A 851 -11.86 12.20 -19.84
N HIS A 852 -12.45 11.53 -20.83
CA HIS A 852 -13.82 11.80 -21.28
C HIS A 852 -14.85 11.15 -20.35
N GLU A 853 -14.42 10.52 -19.26
CA GLU A 853 -15.25 9.62 -18.48
C GLU A 853 -15.41 10.18 -17.06
N ARG A 854 -16.62 10.14 -16.53
CA ARG A 854 -16.92 10.63 -15.18
C ARG A 854 -17.65 9.56 -14.42
N GLU A 855 -17.03 9.13 -13.34
CA GLU A 855 -17.64 8.16 -12.45
C GLU A 855 -18.20 8.84 -11.21
N ILE A 856 -19.41 8.42 -10.88
CA ILE A 856 -20.14 8.88 -9.71
C ILE A 856 -20.43 7.65 -8.89
N ASN A 857 -19.81 7.59 -7.72
CA ASN A 857 -20.12 6.63 -6.71
C ASN A 857 -21.22 7.20 -5.81
N VAL A 858 -22.13 6.32 -5.48
CA VAL A 858 -23.28 6.59 -4.67
C VAL A 858 -23.20 5.67 -3.48
N GLY A 859 -23.22 6.25 -2.29
CA GLY A 859 -23.30 5.53 -1.03
C GLY A 859 -24.63 5.77 -0.34
N LEU A 860 -25.10 4.81 0.43
CA LEU A 860 -26.12 5.02 1.44
C LEU A 860 -25.59 4.46 2.76
N GLU A 861 -25.28 5.35 3.69
CA GLU A 861 -24.95 4.98 5.07
C GLU A 861 -26.23 4.81 5.88
N THR A 862 -26.28 3.76 6.70
CA THR A 862 -27.41 3.43 7.57
C THR A 862 -26.88 2.91 8.91
N ARG A 863 -27.71 2.94 9.96
CA ARG A 863 -27.30 2.41 11.27
C ARG A 863 -27.33 0.89 11.35
N GLU A 864 -28.24 0.25 10.61
CA GLU A 864 -28.52 -1.17 10.74
C GLU A 864 -27.71 -2.05 9.78
N LEU A 865 -27.25 -1.49 8.66
CA LEU A 865 -26.57 -2.21 7.60
C LEU A 865 -25.29 -1.51 7.13
N PRO A 866 -24.31 -2.27 6.61
CA PRO A 866 -23.16 -1.67 5.95
C PRO A 866 -23.57 -0.77 4.79
N ASP A 867 -22.73 0.21 4.46
CA ASP A 867 -22.97 1.17 3.38
C ASP A 867 -23.36 0.45 2.08
N PHE A 868 -24.53 0.82 1.54
CA PHE A 868 -24.89 0.38 0.19
C PHE A 868 -24.10 1.21 -0.80
N VAL A 869 -23.64 0.57 -1.88
CA VAL A 869 -22.88 1.24 -2.92
C VAL A 869 -23.55 1.06 -4.27
N GLY A 870 -23.49 2.09 -5.09
CA GLY A 870 -23.78 2.05 -6.51
C GLY A 870 -22.78 2.94 -7.23
N ASN A 871 -22.61 2.71 -8.52
CA ASN A 871 -21.81 3.57 -9.35
C ASN A 871 -22.57 3.92 -10.62
N LEU A 872 -22.21 5.04 -11.23
CA LEU A 872 -22.78 5.53 -12.47
C LEU A 872 -21.68 6.17 -13.29
N HIS A 873 -21.70 5.86 -14.57
CA HIS A 873 -20.80 6.39 -15.57
C HIS A 873 -21.49 7.49 -16.39
N ILE A 874 -20.75 8.55 -16.68
CA ILE A 874 -21.15 9.62 -17.61
C ILE A 874 -20.01 9.84 -18.60
N ASP A 875 -20.31 9.75 -19.89
CA ASP A 875 -19.39 10.15 -20.96
C ASP A 875 -19.49 11.65 -21.21
N LEU A 876 -18.34 12.33 -21.30
CA LEU A 876 -18.20 13.72 -21.65
C LEU A 876 -17.82 13.91 -23.11
N ASN A 877 -18.36 14.97 -23.72
CA ASN A 877 -17.96 15.42 -25.06
C ASN A 877 -16.52 15.93 -25.11
#